data_AF-A0A2A4J5U6-F1
#
_entry.id   AF-A0A2A4J5U6-F1
#
_cell.length_a   1.000
_cell.length_b   1.000
_cell.length_c   1.000
_cell.angle_alpha   90.00
_cell.angle_beta   90.00
_cell.angle_gamma   90.00
#
_symmetry.space_group_name_H-M   'P 1'
#
loop_
_entity.id
_entity.type
_entity.pdbx_description
1 polymer ?
#
loop_
_entity_poly.entity_id
_entity_poly.type
_entity_poly.pdbx_seq_one_letter_code
_entity_poly.pdbx_strand_id
1 'polypeptide(L)'
;MDVSSDIKNRHDKKKIKEVSELARNSYFKDILNNETQSTDDISAAVETEPIQKEILSSKTEQGLSGVYLHLEINLVFLGLLALALCTRLPNLEEPHYIVFDELHYGRYVSLYTKGIFFFDAHPPLGKQLLYLAGRAAGYDGNFTFDRIGTPYTDNVPVKALRLIPALAGSMLVAVTYQLMMEISFYHWTAVLAGLLVLFENCFLAQSRFMLLESIQILFGLYGILCAIKSTRRTGFASFVWLCIAALALGCCFSVKYSGVYSYFLAVFLVGRQIWKRIGSTKSVLRLTWSALWRLLVLTVIPFAVYVSVFYAHLAMLPKAGPHDSVMTSAFQASLQGGLASITRGQPLHVAHGSQITLRHTHGRTCWLHSHAHVYPVRYTDGRGSSHQQQVTCYSFKDVNNWWIVKRPDQASLSVSRPPDAIRHGDVVQLLHGITSRALNSHDVAAPVSPQSQEVSCYIDYNVSMPAQNLWRVDIVNRDSEDATWDSIRSLVRLVHVDSGSALRFSGRQLPSWGFHQHEVVADKVLTHQDTVWNVEEHRYTKAEDRKERERELVSAEMIPTAVTQLTFWEKVKYSGVYSYFLAVFLVGRQIWKRIGSTKSVLRLTWSALWRLLVLTVIPFAVYVSVFYAHLAMLPKAGPHDSVMTSAFQASLQGGLASITRGQPLHVAHGSQITLRHTHGRTCWLHSHAHVYPVRYTDGRGSSHQQQVTCYSFKDVNNWWIVKRPDQASLSVSRPPDAIRHGDVVQLLHGITSRALNSHDVAAPVSPQSQEVSCYIDYNVSMPAQNLWRVDIVNRDSEDATWDSIRSLVRLVHVDSGSALRFSGRQLPSWGFHQHEVVADKVLTHQDTVWNVEEHRYTKAEDRKERERELVSAEMIPTAVTQLTFWEKFAELQYKMIAHAPDAPHGHMFASDPSEWPLLIRSIAYWLSPNSNCLPRTVRYPSASRLRGPTTMCNEEIL
;
A
#
# COMPACT_ATOMS: atom_id res chain seq x y z
N MET A 1 40.80 47.37 70.89
CA MET A 1 39.89 47.75 69.79
C MET A 1 40.16 46.81 68.63
N ASP A 2 39.27 45.97 68.12
CA ASP A 2 37.94 45.51 68.54
C ASP A 2 37.65 44.30 67.61
N VAL A 3 37.37 43.11 68.14
CA VAL A 3 36.04 42.55 68.48
C VAL A 3 35.23 42.03 67.28
N SER A 4 34.92 40.74 67.39
CA SER A 4 33.78 40.01 66.80
C SER A 4 33.93 39.40 65.40
N SER A 5 34.64 38.27 65.36
CA SER A 5 34.46 37.18 64.39
C SER A 5 33.75 36.01 65.08
N ASP A 6 32.45 36.14 65.34
CA ASP A 6 31.57 35.02 65.61
C ASP A 6 30.13 35.48 65.35
N ILE A 7 29.26 34.56 64.91
CA ILE A 7 27.87 34.82 64.46
C ILE A 7 27.74 35.21 62.97
N LYS A 8 28.07 34.27 62.07
CA LYS A 8 27.33 34.13 60.78
C LYS A 8 27.45 32.78 60.06
N ASN A 9 28.01 31.76 60.71
CA ASN A 9 28.16 30.42 60.12
C ASN A 9 27.29 29.31 60.76
N ARG A 10 26.24 29.69 61.52
CA ARG A 10 25.35 28.73 62.19
C ARG A 10 23.90 28.72 61.70
N HIS A 11 23.53 29.52 60.70
CA HIS A 11 22.14 29.61 60.24
C HIS A 11 21.82 29.03 58.85
N ASP A 12 22.81 28.69 58.02
CA ASP A 12 22.58 28.14 56.66
C ASP A 12 22.92 26.65 56.47
N LYS A 13 23.29 25.93 57.54
CA LYS A 13 23.42 24.46 57.52
C LYS A 13 22.24 23.71 58.17
N LYS A 14 21.23 24.42 58.68
CA LYS A 14 20.05 23.84 59.35
C LYS A 14 18.75 23.86 58.53
N LYS A 15 18.77 24.37 57.29
CA LYS A 15 17.57 24.47 56.42
C LYS A 15 17.59 23.62 55.14
N ILE A 16 18.64 22.81 54.92
CA ILE A 16 18.76 21.90 53.76
C ILE A 16 18.68 20.42 54.16
N LYS A 17 18.47 20.12 55.45
CA LYS A 17 18.27 18.75 55.96
C LYS A 17 16.86 18.47 56.52
N GLU A 18 15.93 19.43 56.43
CA GLU A 18 14.59 19.35 57.04
C GLU A 18 13.42 19.24 56.04
N VAL A 19 13.70 18.98 54.75
CA VAL A 19 12.63 18.80 53.73
C VAL A 19 12.72 17.44 53.00
N SER A 20 13.68 16.57 53.35
CA SER A 20 13.81 15.23 52.74
C SER A 20 13.44 14.04 53.64
N GLU A 21 12.94 14.29 54.86
CA GLU A 21 12.66 13.22 55.85
C GLU A 21 11.27 13.28 56.50
N LEU A 22 10.36 14.14 56.02
CA LEU A 22 9.05 14.40 56.65
C LEU A 22 7.83 13.85 55.88
N ALA A 23 8.00 12.79 55.09
CA ALA A 23 6.86 12.11 54.44
C ALA A 23 6.99 10.57 54.46
N ARG A 24 7.72 10.00 55.43
CA ARG A 24 7.93 8.55 55.49
C ARG A 24 7.75 7.85 56.85
N ASN A 25 7.39 8.55 57.93
CA ASN A 25 7.19 7.90 59.24
C ASN A 25 6.11 8.61 60.08
N SER A 26 4.83 8.46 59.73
CA SER A 26 3.72 8.88 60.64
C SER A 26 2.49 7.95 60.58
N TYR A 27 2.68 6.66 60.31
CA TYR A 27 1.58 5.68 60.35
C TYR A 27 1.92 4.39 61.12
N PHE A 28 3.09 4.34 61.78
CA PHE A 28 3.54 3.17 62.54
C PHE A 28 3.75 3.43 64.04
N LYS A 29 3.34 4.61 64.54
CA LYS A 29 3.56 5.01 65.94
C LYS A 29 2.31 4.93 66.83
N ASP A 30 1.14 4.67 66.25
CA ASP A 30 -0.15 4.63 66.98
C ASP A 30 -0.70 3.21 67.24
N ILE A 31 0.01 2.15 66.83
CA ILE A 31 -0.41 0.76 67.06
C ILE A 31 0.42 0.06 68.16
N LEU A 32 1.50 0.70 68.64
CA LEU A 32 2.40 0.13 69.66
C LEU A 32 2.30 0.81 71.04
N ASN A 33 1.33 1.70 71.24
CA ASN A 33 1.17 2.48 72.47
C ASN A 33 -0.09 2.12 73.28
N ASN A 34 -0.75 0.98 73.02
CA ASN A 34 -2.00 0.62 73.70
C ASN A 34 -1.99 -0.71 74.46
N GLU A 35 -0.82 -1.29 74.70
CA GLU A 35 -0.68 -2.38 75.68
C GLU A 35 0.46 -2.03 76.63
N THR A 36 0.24 -2.28 77.93
CA THR A 36 1.15 -2.11 79.07
C THR A 36 1.30 -0.71 79.65
N GLN A 37 0.24 -0.24 80.31
CA GLN A 37 0.34 0.64 81.47
C GLN A 37 -0.04 -0.18 82.71
N SER A 38 0.94 -0.75 83.42
CA SER A 38 0.85 -1.04 84.86
C SER A 38 2.20 -1.50 85.41
N THR A 39 2.59 -0.83 86.49
CA THR A 39 3.48 -1.27 87.59
C THR A 39 4.98 -1.42 87.33
N ASP A 40 5.68 -0.38 87.82
CA ASP A 40 6.73 -0.42 88.82
C ASP A 40 8.17 -0.86 88.46
N ASP A 41 9.04 0.16 88.49
CA ASP A 41 10.47 0.07 88.79
C ASP A 41 10.72 -0.64 90.13
N ILE A 42 11.84 -1.39 90.24
CA ILE A 42 12.95 -1.11 91.18
C ILE A 42 13.97 -2.26 91.19
N SER A 43 15.21 -1.90 90.84
CA SER A 43 16.51 -2.47 91.28
C SER A 43 16.86 -3.92 90.91
N ALA A 44 18.11 -4.34 90.78
CA ALA A 44 19.42 -3.74 90.55
C ALA A 44 20.37 -4.96 90.49
N ALA A 45 21.37 -4.89 89.61
CA ALA A 45 22.70 -5.50 89.70
C ALA A 45 22.84 -7.00 90.07
N VAL A 46 23.57 -7.75 89.24
CA VAL A 46 24.97 -8.15 89.51
C VAL A 46 25.43 -9.05 88.37
N GLU A 47 26.48 -8.62 87.66
CA GLU A 47 27.30 -9.45 86.78
C GLU A 47 28.12 -10.44 87.60
N THR A 48 28.28 -11.67 87.11
CA THR A 48 29.57 -12.36 86.96
C THR A 48 29.37 -13.75 86.32
N GLU A 49 29.92 -13.91 85.12
CA GLU A 49 30.32 -15.20 84.53
C GLU A 49 31.35 -15.93 85.45
N PRO A 50 31.69 -17.23 85.28
CA PRO A 50 31.61 -18.07 84.07
C PRO A 50 31.17 -19.54 84.32
N ILE A 51 31.13 -20.38 83.29
CA ILE A 51 31.73 -21.74 83.22
C ILE A 51 31.34 -22.44 81.92
N GLN A 52 32.36 -22.94 81.24
CA GLN A 52 32.30 -23.73 80.02
C GLN A 52 32.43 -25.23 80.35
N LYS A 53 31.51 -26.07 79.82
CA LYS A 53 31.78 -27.46 79.45
C LYS A 53 30.65 -28.04 78.58
N GLU A 54 31.04 -28.47 77.39
CA GLU A 54 30.26 -29.21 76.40
C GLU A 54 29.93 -30.66 76.85
N ILE A 55 29.13 -31.32 75.99
CA ILE A 55 28.92 -32.78 75.78
C ILE A 55 27.70 -33.33 76.56
N LEU A 56 26.61 -33.89 75.99
CA LEU A 56 26.33 -34.51 74.68
C LEU A 56 24.80 -34.58 74.44
N SER A 57 24.42 -34.71 73.17
CA SER A 57 23.23 -35.42 72.66
C SER A 57 21.91 -34.66 72.51
N SER A 58 21.69 -34.09 71.32
CA SER A 58 20.71 -34.70 70.41
C SER A 58 21.07 -34.46 68.94
N LYS A 59 21.08 -35.57 68.22
CA LYS A 59 21.23 -35.70 66.77
C LYS A 59 20.00 -35.12 66.06
N THR A 60 20.28 -34.47 64.93
CA THR A 60 19.55 -34.58 63.65
C THR A 60 18.02 -34.55 63.68
N GLU A 61 17.45 -33.39 63.35
CA GLU A 61 16.29 -33.35 62.46
C GLU A 61 16.63 -32.55 61.20
N GLN A 62 17.00 -33.30 60.16
CA GLN A 62 16.81 -32.87 58.77
C GLN A 62 15.30 -32.78 58.53
N GLY A 63 14.71 -31.61 58.78
CA GLY A 63 13.37 -31.30 58.31
C GLY A 63 13.41 -31.11 56.79
N LEU A 64 12.70 -31.99 56.06
CA LEU A 64 12.44 -31.84 54.62
C LEU A 64 12.11 -30.38 54.28
N SER A 65 12.82 -29.79 53.31
CA SER A 65 12.45 -28.50 52.74
C SER A 65 11.14 -28.65 51.95
N GLY A 66 10.02 -28.60 52.65
CA GLY A 66 8.70 -28.51 52.03
C GLY A 66 8.61 -27.22 51.22
N VAL A 67 8.20 -27.32 49.96
CA VAL A 67 7.86 -26.15 49.15
C VAL A 67 6.52 -25.61 49.67
N TYR A 68 6.56 -24.49 50.40
CA TYR A 68 5.35 -23.80 50.85
C TYR A 68 4.83 -22.91 49.71
N LEU A 69 3.61 -23.20 49.22
CA LEU A 69 2.94 -22.38 48.22
C LEU A 69 2.12 -21.29 48.94
N HIS A 70 2.60 -20.04 48.89
CA HIS A 70 1.86 -18.90 49.44
C HIS A 70 0.89 -18.35 48.38
N LEU A 71 -0.41 -18.49 48.60
CA LEU A 71 -1.46 -18.03 47.69
C LEU A 71 -1.99 -16.66 48.13
N GLU A 72 -1.70 -15.60 47.37
CA GLU A 72 -2.26 -14.26 47.58
C GLU A 72 -3.36 -13.97 46.55
N ILE A 73 -4.60 -13.78 47.01
CA ILE A 73 -5.75 -13.49 46.17
C ILE A 73 -6.01 -11.98 46.16
N ASN A 74 -5.83 -11.34 45.00
CA ASN A 74 -6.19 -9.93 44.82
C ASN A 74 -7.66 -9.80 44.36
N LEU A 75 -8.55 -9.50 45.31
CA LEU A 75 -9.99 -9.36 45.05
C LEU A 75 -10.32 -8.23 44.06
N VAL A 76 -9.54 -7.15 44.04
CA VAL A 76 -9.76 -6.02 43.12
C VAL A 76 -9.41 -6.41 41.69
N PHE A 77 -8.30 -7.13 41.50
CA PHE A 77 -7.93 -7.69 40.20
C PHE A 77 -9.02 -8.63 39.67
N LEU A 78 -9.50 -9.55 40.51
CA LEU A 78 -10.57 -10.50 40.15
C LEU A 78 -11.89 -9.79 39.89
N GLY A 79 -12.25 -8.79 40.69
CA GLY A 79 -13.46 -7.98 40.49
C GLY A 79 -13.43 -7.21 39.18
N LEU A 80 -12.31 -6.56 38.84
CA LEU A 80 -12.14 -5.87 37.56
C LEU A 80 -12.16 -6.84 36.38
N LEU A 81 -11.54 -8.01 36.51
CA LEU A 81 -11.58 -9.05 35.47
C LEU A 81 -13.00 -9.56 35.26
N ALA A 82 -13.74 -9.83 36.33
CA ALA A 82 -15.14 -10.27 36.26
C ALA A 82 -16.01 -9.21 35.57
N LEU A 83 -15.88 -7.93 35.95
CA LEU A 83 -16.58 -6.83 35.28
C LEU A 83 -16.19 -6.71 33.80
N ALA A 84 -14.91 -6.91 33.47
CA ALA A 84 -14.43 -6.88 32.10
C ALA A 84 -14.94 -8.05 31.25
N LEU A 85 -15.14 -9.23 31.86
CA LEU A 85 -15.77 -10.39 31.20
C LEU A 85 -17.27 -10.14 31.00
N CYS A 86 -17.97 -9.61 32.01
CA CYS A 86 -19.39 -9.27 31.95
C CYS A 86 -19.72 -8.18 30.91
N THR A 87 -18.76 -7.33 30.54
CA THR A 87 -18.96 -6.30 29.50
C THR A 87 -18.63 -6.79 28.09
N ARG A 88 -17.65 -7.70 27.94
CA ARG A 88 -17.12 -8.13 26.63
C ARG A 88 -17.71 -9.44 26.10
N LEU A 89 -18.11 -10.36 26.96
CA LEU A 89 -18.60 -11.69 26.55
C LEU A 89 -20.10 -11.79 26.19
N PRO A 90 -21.02 -10.94 26.70
CA PRO A 90 -22.42 -11.06 26.32
C PRO A 90 -22.63 -10.81 24.83
N ASN A 91 -23.48 -11.63 24.18
CA ASN A 91 -23.91 -11.51 22.78
C ASN A 91 -22.75 -11.29 21.78
N LEU A 92 -21.68 -12.08 21.87
CA LEU A 92 -20.58 -12.00 20.89
C LEU A 92 -21.02 -12.29 19.45
N GLU A 93 -22.10 -13.03 19.27
CA GLU A 93 -22.67 -13.33 17.95
C GLU A 93 -23.34 -12.10 17.31
N GLU A 94 -23.70 -11.08 18.10
CA GLU A 94 -24.33 -9.86 17.60
C GLU A 94 -23.28 -8.75 17.36
N PRO A 95 -23.27 -8.09 16.19
CA PRO A 95 -24.04 -8.39 14.97
C PRO A 95 -23.60 -9.68 14.26
N HIS A 96 -24.57 -10.46 13.76
CA HIS A 96 -24.35 -11.71 13.02
C HIS A 96 -24.03 -11.47 11.54
N TYR A 97 -23.12 -10.53 11.30
CA TYR A 97 -22.71 -10.06 9.99
C TYR A 97 -21.21 -9.82 9.98
N ILE A 98 -20.60 -9.88 8.80
CA ILE A 98 -19.19 -9.57 8.60
C ILE A 98 -18.94 -8.09 8.91
N VAL A 99 -17.99 -7.83 9.80
CA VAL A 99 -17.60 -6.49 10.26
C VAL A 99 -16.29 -6.04 9.61
N PHE A 100 -15.97 -4.75 9.75
CA PHE A 100 -14.67 -4.17 9.37
C PHE A 100 -13.48 -5.02 9.86
N ASP A 101 -12.50 -5.25 8.97
CA ASP A 101 -11.31 -6.11 9.13
C ASP A 101 -11.56 -7.61 9.45
N GLU A 102 -12.71 -7.97 10.00
CA GLU A 102 -13.18 -9.35 10.19
C GLU A 102 -13.32 -10.08 8.83
N LEU A 103 -13.63 -9.34 7.76
CA LEU A 103 -13.52 -9.80 6.37
C LEU A 103 -12.15 -10.42 6.06
N HIS A 104 -11.07 -9.73 6.40
CA HIS A 104 -9.70 -10.15 6.07
C HIS A 104 -9.24 -11.29 6.98
N TYR A 105 -9.40 -11.14 8.30
CA TYR A 105 -8.96 -12.16 9.25
C TYR A 105 -9.79 -13.43 9.15
N GLY A 106 -11.09 -13.31 8.90
CA GLY A 106 -11.97 -14.44 8.61
C GLY A 106 -11.53 -15.22 7.38
N ARG A 107 -11.22 -14.53 6.27
CA ARG A 107 -10.66 -15.15 5.06
C ARG A 107 -9.37 -15.93 5.36
N TYR A 108 -8.47 -15.35 6.15
CA TYR A 108 -7.24 -16.03 6.55
C TYR A 108 -7.50 -17.26 7.43
N VAL A 109 -8.46 -17.19 8.35
CA VAL A 109 -8.88 -18.36 9.14
C VAL A 109 -9.39 -19.48 8.24
N SER A 110 -10.23 -19.18 7.25
CA SER A 110 -10.68 -20.17 6.25
C SER A 110 -9.51 -20.80 5.48
N LEU A 111 -8.51 -19.99 5.09
CA LEU A 111 -7.32 -20.47 4.38
C LEU A 111 -6.45 -21.39 5.26
N TYR A 112 -6.29 -21.08 6.55
CA TYR A 112 -5.65 -21.99 7.50
C TYR A 112 -6.42 -23.30 7.66
N THR A 113 -7.75 -23.26 7.72
CA THR A 113 -8.57 -24.48 7.79
C THR A 113 -8.41 -25.36 6.55
N LYS A 114 -8.31 -24.75 5.36
CA LYS A 114 -8.10 -25.47 4.10
C LYS A 114 -6.65 -25.90 3.85
N GLY A 115 -5.70 -25.35 4.61
CA GLY A 115 -4.26 -25.54 4.41
C GLY A 115 -3.73 -24.86 3.15
N ILE A 116 -4.34 -23.75 2.73
CA ILE A 116 -4.02 -23.02 1.49
C ILE A 116 -3.11 -21.84 1.82
N PHE A 117 -1.94 -21.79 1.20
CA PHE A 117 -0.95 -20.74 1.40
C PHE A 117 -1.49 -19.35 1.04
N PHE A 118 -1.13 -18.36 1.85
CA PHE A 118 -1.42 -16.97 1.59
C PHE A 118 -0.31 -16.09 2.13
N PHE A 119 -0.12 -14.94 1.48
CA PHE A 119 0.76 -13.88 1.94
C PHE A 119 -0.06 -12.78 2.62
N ASP A 120 0.47 -12.27 3.75
CA ASP A 120 -0.06 -11.11 4.46
C ASP A 120 1.10 -10.26 5.01
N ALA A 121 0.87 -8.95 5.13
CA ALA A 121 1.88 -8.01 5.62
C ALA A 121 2.17 -8.16 7.12
N HIS A 122 1.29 -8.80 7.89
CA HIS A 122 1.44 -8.97 9.33
C HIS A 122 1.85 -10.40 9.71
N PRO A 123 2.69 -10.56 10.76
CA PRO A 123 3.01 -11.86 11.34
C PRO A 123 1.77 -12.72 11.71
N PRO A 124 1.91 -14.06 11.79
CA PRO A 124 0.75 -14.94 11.75
C PRO A 124 0.12 -15.27 13.12
N LEU A 125 0.76 -14.97 14.26
CA LEU A 125 0.31 -15.48 15.57
C LEU A 125 -1.15 -15.13 15.89
N GLY A 126 -1.56 -13.88 15.66
CA GLY A 126 -2.93 -13.46 15.93
C GLY A 126 -3.96 -14.25 15.10
N LYS A 127 -3.63 -14.49 13.82
CA LYS A 127 -4.48 -15.26 12.89
C LYS A 127 -4.51 -16.74 13.27
N GLN A 128 -3.38 -17.31 13.70
CA GLN A 128 -3.30 -18.68 14.19
C GLN A 128 -4.15 -18.88 15.45
N LEU A 129 -4.17 -17.91 16.37
CA LEU A 129 -5.03 -17.98 17.56
C LEU A 129 -6.53 -17.96 17.20
N LEU A 130 -6.93 -17.12 16.25
CA LEU A 130 -8.31 -17.14 15.72
C LEU A 130 -8.63 -18.47 15.03
N TYR A 131 -7.70 -18.98 14.21
CA TYR A 131 -7.83 -20.29 13.57
C TYR A 131 -8.00 -21.42 14.60
N LEU A 132 -7.20 -21.44 15.67
CA LEU A 132 -7.31 -22.45 16.73
C LEU A 132 -8.68 -22.41 17.40
N ALA A 133 -9.23 -21.23 17.64
CA ALA A 133 -10.57 -21.08 18.18
C ALA A 133 -11.66 -21.55 17.20
N GLY A 134 -11.54 -21.20 15.92
CA GLY A 134 -12.45 -21.68 14.87
C GLY A 134 -12.42 -23.20 14.74
N ARG A 135 -11.22 -23.80 14.72
CA ARG A 135 -11.02 -25.25 14.65
C ARG A 135 -11.56 -25.96 15.88
N ALA A 136 -11.35 -25.41 17.08
CA ALA A 136 -11.91 -25.97 18.32
C ALA A 136 -13.45 -25.94 18.34
N ALA A 137 -14.06 -25.01 17.62
CA ALA A 137 -15.51 -24.90 17.46
C ALA A 137 -16.06 -25.60 16.19
N GLY A 138 -15.22 -26.38 15.49
CA GLY A 138 -15.66 -27.18 14.35
C GLY A 138 -15.80 -26.45 13.01
N TYR A 139 -15.18 -25.28 12.84
CA TYR A 139 -15.22 -24.55 11.57
C TYR A 139 -14.50 -25.31 10.44
N ASP A 140 -15.18 -25.52 9.32
CA ASP A 140 -14.66 -26.26 8.15
C ASP A 140 -13.97 -25.38 7.09
N GLY A 141 -14.04 -24.05 7.24
CA GLY A 141 -13.44 -23.09 6.29
C GLY A 141 -14.28 -22.82 5.04
N ASN A 142 -15.47 -23.43 4.89
CA ASN A 142 -16.32 -23.30 3.70
C ASN A 142 -17.26 -22.11 3.79
N PHE A 143 -16.70 -20.91 3.95
CA PHE A 143 -17.43 -19.66 3.87
C PHE A 143 -16.57 -18.61 3.15
N THR A 144 -17.17 -17.84 2.25
CA THR A 144 -16.49 -16.78 1.51
C THR A 144 -16.72 -15.44 2.18
N PHE A 145 -15.63 -14.82 2.62
CA PHE A 145 -15.65 -13.48 3.19
C PHE A 145 -15.54 -12.46 2.06
N ASP A 146 -16.69 -12.05 1.52
CA ASP A 146 -16.76 -11.25 0.29
C ASP A 146 -16.92 -9.74 0.57
N ARG A 147 -17.91 -9.36 1.37
CA ARG A 147 -18.24 -7.96 1.66
C ARG A 147 -18.60 -7.74 3.12
N ILE A 148 -18.31 -6.55 3.63
CA ILE A 148 -18.76 -6.11 4.96
C ILE A 148 -20.29 -6.00 4.94
N GLY A 149 -20.94 -6.49 5.98
CA GLY A 149 -22.40 -6.52 6.10
C GLY A 149 -23.06 -7.77 5.54
N THR A 150 -22.32 -8.73 4.97
CA THR A 150 -22.87 -10.05 4.60
C THR A 150 -23.19 -10.84 5.87
N PRO A 151 -24.38 -11.49 5.98
CA PRO A 151 -24.71 -12.32 7.14
C PRO A 151 -23.84 -13.57 7.19
N TYR A 152 -23.48 -14.00 8.40
CA TYR A 152 -22.85 -15.30 8.59
C TYR A 152 -23.84 -16.44 8.34
N THR A 153 -23.34 -17.54 7.80
CA THR A 153 -24.07 -18.81 7.73
C THR A 153 -23.90 -19.58 9.05
N ASP A 154 -24.83 -20.50 9.33
CA ASP A 154 -24.84 -21.29 10.58
C ASP A 154 -23.57 -22.15 10.77
N ASN A 155 -22.81 -22.38 9.70
CA ASN A 155 -21.56 -23.13 9.73
C ASN A 155 -20.38 -22.32 10.32
N VAL A 156 -20.48 -20.99 10.41
CA VAL A 156 -19.39 -20.16 10.94
C VAL A 156 -19.55 -20.01 12.46
N PRO A 157 -18.62 -20.51 13.30
CA PRO A 157 -18.72 -20.35 14.75
C PRO A 157 -18.27 -18.95 15.19
N VAL A 158 -19.09 -17.94 14.90
CA VAL A 158 -18.80 -16.51 15.14
C VAL A 158 -18.42 -16.27 16.60
N LYS A 159 -19.16 -16.86 17.54
CA LYS A 159 -18.89 -16.75 18.97
C LYS A 159 -17.48 -17.19 19.34
N ALA A 160 -17.01 -18.31 18.80
CA ALA A 160 -15.69 -18.85 19.12
C ALA A 160 -14.57 -17.99 18.54
N LEU A 161 -14.77 -17.50 17.31
CA LEU A 161 -13.79 -16.63 16.65
C LEU A 161 -13.67 -15.26 17.35
N ARG A 162 -14.79 -14.70 17.84
CA ARG A 162 -14.81 -13.45 18.61
C ARG A 162 -14.42 -13.62 20.09
N LEU A 163 -14.43 -14.85 20.60
CA LEU A 163 -14.09 -15.14 22.00
C LEU A 163 -12.64 -14.79 22.34
N ILE A 164 -11.67 -15.10 21.47
CA ILE A 164 -10.25 -14.88 21.78
C ILE A 164 -9.92 -13.38 21.93
N PRO A 165 -10.30 -12.50 21.00
CA PRO A 165 -10.14 -11.06 21.20
C PRO A 165 -10.89 -10.54 22.43
N ALA A 166 -12.07 -11.10 22.75
CA ALA A 166 -12.88 -10.66 23.88
C ALA A 166 -12.21 -11.00 25.21
N LEU A 167 -11.70 -12.23 25.34
CA LEU A 167 -10.91 -12.66 26.50
C LEU A 167 -9.62 -11.83 26.62
N ALA A 168 -8.95 -11.55 25.51
CA ALA A 168 -7.75 -10.71 25.53
C ALA A 168 -8.05 -9.29 26.01
N GLY A 169 -9.13 -8.69 25.53
CA GLY A 169 -9.62 -7.38 25.97
C GLY A 169 -10.10 -7.36 27.42
N SER A 170 -10.68 -8.44 27.93
CA SER A 170 -11.07 -8.54 29.34
C SER A 170 -9.85 -8.64 30.25
N MET A 171 -8.86 -9.46 29.88
CA MET A 171 -7.60 -9.59 30.63
C MET A 171 -6.79 -8.30 30.61
N LEU A 172 -6.87 -7.51 29.53
CA LEU A 172 -6.19 -6.22 29.40
C LEU A 172 -6.56 -5.24 30.53
N VAL A 173 -7.82 -5.23 30.98
CA VAL A 173 -8.29 -4.38 32.08
C VAL A 173 -7.56 -4.74 33.38
N ALA A 174 -7.50 -6.03 33.71
CA ALA A 174 -6.87 -6.53 34.94
C ALA A 174 -5.34 -6.34 34.90
N VAL A 175 -4.72 -6.55 33.74
CA VAL A 175 -3.28 -6.29 33.53
C VAL A 175 -2.96 -4.81 33.66
N THR A 176 -3.84 -3.91 33.20
CA THR A 176 -3.68 -2.46 33.37
C THR A 176 -3.67 -2.07 34.84
N TYR A 177 -4.61 -2.60 35.63
CA TYR A 177 -4.63 -2.42 37.08
C TYR A 177 -3.30 -2.89 37.70
N GLN A 178 -2.85 -4.09 37.36
CA GLN A 178 -1.61 -4.64 37.92
C GLN A 178 -0.37 -3.83 37.50
N LEU A 179 -0.32 -3.34 36.26
CA LEU A 179 0.74 -2.46 35.77
C LEU A 179 0.77 -1.14 36.54
N MET A 180 -0.40 -0.55 36.79
CA MET A 180 -0.48 0.70 37.55
C MET A 180 -0.12 0.50 39.03
N MET A 181 -0.54 -0.62 39.62
CA MET A 181 -0.11 -1.03 40.97
C MET A 181 1.41 -1.13 41.08
N GLU A 182 2.07 -1.67 40.05
CA GLU A 182 3.52 -1.63 40.00
C GLU A 182 3.98 -0.16 39.88
N ILE A 183 3.53 0.64 38.92
CA ILE A 183 4.09 1.98 38.71
C ILE A 183 3.88 2.95 39.89
N SER A 184 2.65 3.09 40.40
CA SER A 184 2.28 4.15 41.37
C SER A 184 2.24 3.69 42.82
N PHE A 185 2.17 2.38 43.08
CA PHE A 185 1.97 1.77 44.40
C PHE A 185 0.67 2.18 45.13
N TYR A 186 -0.21 2.97 44.50
CA TYR A 186 -1.45 3.46 45.10
C TYR A 186 -2.67 2.78 44.48
N HIS A 187 -3.42 2.06 45.32
CA HIS A 187 -4.52 1.18 44.91
C HIS A 187 -5.63 1.92 44.14
N TRP A 188 -6.06 3.09 44.60
CA TRP A 188 -7.15 3.84 43.95
C TRP A 188 -6.77 4.37 42.57
N THR A 189 -5.50 4.78 42.35
CA THR A 189 -5.04 5.17 41.02
C THR A 189 -5.03 3.98 40.08
N ALA A 190 -4.65 2.80 40.56
CA ALA A 190 -4.69 1.59 39.77
C ALA A 190 -6.13 1.15 39.43
N VAL A 191 -7.04 1.25 40.39
CA VAL A 191 -8.48 1.01 40.16
C VAL A 191 -9.01 1.97 39.11
N LEU A 192 -8.72 3.28 39.24
CA LEU A 192 -9.15 4.28 38.27
C LEU A 192 -8.62 3.97 36.86
N ALA A 193 -7.34 3.59 36.73
CA ALA A 193 -6.76 3.21 35.44
C ALA A 193 -7.46 1.98 34.84
N GLY A 194 -7.76 0.96 35.66
CA GLY A 194 -8.54 -0.19 35.24
C GLY A 194 -9.97 0.19 34.79
N LEU A 195 -10.66 1.05 35.54
CA LEU A 195 -12.00 1.52 35.19
C LEU A 195 -12.02 2.35 33.90
N LEU A 196 -11.00 3.20 33.67
CA LEU A 196 -10.87 3.95 32.42
C LEU A 196 -10.74 3.03 31.21
N VAL A 197 -9.94 1.96 31.30
CA VAL A 197 -9.82 0.97 30.21
C VAL A 197 -11.06 0.08 30.10
N LEU A 198 -11.73 -0.20 31.23
CA LEU A 198 -12.97 -0.97 31.26
C LEU A 198 -14.10 -0.26 30.49
N PHE A 199 -14.28 1.04 30.74
CA PHE A 199 -15.34 1.88 30.16
C PHE A 199 -14.93 2.62 28.87
N GLU A 200 -13.72 2.38 28.36
CA GLU A 200 -13.29 2.90 27.07
C GLU A 200 -13.94 2.10 25.93
N ASN A 201 -14.80 2.78 25.17
CA ASN A 201 -15.59 2.18 24.10
C ASN A 201 -14.72 1.68 22.94
N CYS A 202 -13.58 2.34 22.67
CA CYS A 202 -12.66 1.90 21.62
C CYS A 202 -12.12 0.49 21.90
N PHE A 203 -11.64 0.23 23.13
CA PHE A 203 -11.17 -1.09 23.53
C PHE A 203 -12.31 -2.10 23.64
N LEU A 204 -13.50 -1.67 24.03
CA LEU A 204 -14.68 -2.53 24.05
C LEU A 204 -15.03 -3.02 22.63
N ALA A 205 -15.13 -2.12 21.65
CA ALA A 205 -15.44 -2.48 20.27
C ALA A 205 -14.33 -3.38 19.66
N GLN A 206 -13.07 -2.97 19.81
CA GLN A 206 -11.90 -3.70 19.27
C GLN A 206 -11.70 -5.11 19.86
N SER A 207 -12.25 -5.37 21.05
CA SER A 207 -12.16 -6.70 21.68
C SER A 207 -13.33 -7.60 21.36
N ARG A 208 -14.46 -7.09 20.87
CA ARG A 208 -15.66 -7.90 20.61
C ARG A 208 -15.71 -8.52 19.21
N PHE A 209 -14.89 -8.06 18.27
CA PHE A 209 -14.82 -8.57 16.90
C PHE A 209 -13.57 -9.42 16.66
N MET A 210 -13.50 -10.14 15.53
CA MET A 210 -12.33 -10.97 15.14
C MET A 210 -11.11 -10.11 14.74
N LEU A 211 -10.66 -9.24 15.64
CA LEU A 211 -9.60 -8.26 15.46
C LEU A 211 -8.36 -8.68 16.26
N LEU A 212 -7.18 -8.31 15.76
CA LEU A 212 -5.89 -8.76 16.33
C LEU A 212 -5.35 -7.78 17.38
N GLU A 213 -5.90 -6.57 17.43
CA GLU A 213 -5.46 -5.42 18.22
C GLU A 213 -5.49 -5.74 19.71
N SER A 214 -6.62 -6.28 20.20
CA SER A 214 -6.79 -6.62 21.61
C SER A 214 -5.79 -7.67 22.08
N ILE A 215 -5.48 -8.65 21.24
CA ILE A 215 -4.48 -9.69 21.50
C ILE A 215 -3.08 -9.07 21.58
N GLN A 216 -2.74 -8.22 20.60
CA GLN A 216 -1.45 -7.54 20.55
C GLN A 216 -1.22 -6.63 21.77
N ILE A 217 -2.21 -5.80 22.11
CA ILE A 217 -2.12 -4.84 23.22
C ILE A 217 -1.97 -5.59 24.54
N LEU A 218 -2.71 -6.69 24.74
CA LEU A 218 -2.54 -7.56 25.90
C LEU A 218 -1.10 -8.07 26.03
N PHE A 219 -0.55 -8.70 24.98
CA PHE A 219 0.81 -9.22 25.01
C PHE A 219 1.86 -8.13 25.25
N GLY A 220 1.69 -6.96 24.64
CA GLY A 220 2.57 -5.81 24.85
C GLY A 220 2.53 -5.29 26.28
N LEU A 221 1.34 -5.05 26.83
CA LEU A 221 1.16 -4.51 28.19
C LEU A 221 1.60 -5.51 29.26
N TYR A 222 1.27 -6.79 29.07
CA TYR A 222 1.70 -7.87 29.96
C TYR A 222 3.23 -8.07 29.92
N GLY A 223 3.82 -7.96 28.73
CA GLY A 223 5.28 -7.97 28.56
C GLY A 223 5.97 -6.83 29.29
N ILE A 224 5.45 -5.60 29.18
CA ILE A 224 5.96 -4.43 29.91
C ILE A 224 5.80 -4.60 31.42
N LEU A 225 4.64 -5.08 31.89
CA LEU A 225 4.40 -5.39 33.30
C LEU A 225 5.45 -6.38 33.84
N CYS A 226 5.68 -7.48 33.13
CA CYS A 226 6.65 -8.49 33.52
C CYS A 226 8.10 -7.96 33.48
N ALA A 227 8.43 -7.10 32.50
CA ALA A 227 9.73 -6.44 32.44
C ALA A 227 9.94 -5.53 33.65
N ILE A 228 8.94 -4.73 34.04
CA ILE A 228 9.00 -3.89 35.25
C ILE A 228 9.14 -4.77 36.50
N LYS A 229 8.35 -5.84 36.62
CA LYS A 229 8.46 -6.82 37.72
C LYS A 229 9.86 -7.44 37.81
N SER A 230 10.49 -7.75 36.68
CA SER A 230 11.87 -8.21 36.61
C SER A 230 12.84 -7.15 37.11
N THR A 231 12.63 -5.88 36.77
CA THR A 231 13.49 -4.77 37.23
C THR A 231 13.36 -4.46 38.73
N ARG A 232 12.35 -4.99 39.42
CA ARG A 232 12.15 -4.75 40.86
C ARG A 232 12.61 -5.90 41.73
N ARG A 233 12.70 -7.09 41.16
CA ARG A 233 13.16 -8.29 41.85
C ARG A 233 14.66 -8.52 41.58
N THR A 234 15.26 -9.37 42.38
CA THR A 234 16.66 -9.81 42.27
C THR A 234 16.72 -11.34 42.21
N GLY A 235 17.89 -11.88 41.85
CA GLY A 235 18.10 -13.33 41.77
C GLY A 235 17.22 -14.03 40.73
N PHE A 236 16.85 -15.28 41.02
CA PHE A 236 16.09 -16.16 40.12
C PHE A 236 14.73 -15.59 39.73
N ALA A 237 14.02 -14.91 40.64
CA ALA A 237 12.73 -14.30 40.32
C ALA A 237 12.85 -13.23 39.22
N SER A 238 13.91 -12.41 39.24
CA SER A 238 14.15 -11.41 38.18
C SER A 238 14.32 -12.07 36.81
N PHE A 239 15.02 -13.20 36.76
CA PHE A 239 15.22 -13.99 35.55
C PHE A 239 13.89 -14.56 35.03
N VAL A 240 13.10 -15.23 35.88
CA VAL A 240 11.81 -15.81 35.49
C VAL A 240 10.87 -14.74 34.92
N TRP A 241 10.73 -13.59 35.60
CA TRP A 241 9.90 -12.49 35.10
C TRP A 241 10.41 -11.90 33.79
N LEU A 242 11.73 -11.88 33.56
CA LEU A 242 12.28 -11.41 32.29
C LEU A 242 12.03 -12.41 31.16
N CYS A 243 12.12 -13.71 31.43
CA CYS A 243 11.77 -14.75 30.45
C CYS A 243 10.30 -14.67 30.05
N ILE A 244 9.39 -14.50 31.01
CA ILE A 244 7.96 -14.28 30.74
C ILE A 244 7.74 -12.98 29.95
N ALA A 245 8.46 -11.91 30.31
CA ALA A 245 8.39 -10.64 29.56
C ALA A 245 8.84 -10.82 28.11
N ALA A 246 9.98 -11.48 27.89
CA ALA A 246 10.53 -11.74 26.56
C ALA A 246 9.59 -12.63 25.73
N LEU A 247 9.00 -13.67 26.32
CA LEU A 247 7.99 -14.52 25.68
C LEU A 247 6.78 -13.69 25.24
N ALA A 248 6.20 -12.89 26.15
CA ALA A 248 5.03 -12.07 25.85
C ALA A 248 5.32 -10.99 24.79
N LEU A 249 6.50 -10.35 24.84
CA LEU A 249 6.92 -9.37 23.83
C LEU A 249 7.19 -10.04 22.47
N GLY A 250 7.76 -11.25 22.47
CA GLY A 250 7.89 -12.11 21.30
C GLY A 250 6.55 -12.38 20.63
N CYS A 251 5.57 -12.78 21.41
CA CYS A 251 4.19 -12.93 20.94
C CYS A 251 3.62 -11.61 20.42
N CYS A 252 3.85 -10.48 21.09
CA CYS A 252 3.33 -9.17 20.70
C CYS A 252 3.74 -8.78 19.27
N PHE A 253 5.03 -8.81 18.93
CA PHE A 253 5.44 -8.48 17.56
C PHE A 253 5.16 -9.58 16.55
N SER A 254 4.99 -10.83 17.01
CA SER A 254 4.54 -11.96 16.17
C SER A 254 3.03 -11.92 15.87
N VAL A 255 2.26 -11.02 16.48
CA VAL A 255 0.89 -10.67 16.08
C VAL A 255 0.89 -9.58 15.00
N LYS A 256 1.59 -8.47 15.25
CA LYS A 256 1.79 -7.37 14.29
C LYS A 256 3.12 -6.66 14.54
N TYR A 257 3.77 -6.17 13.47
CA TYR A 257 5.06 -5.48 13.57
C TYR A 257 5.05 -4.21 14.43
N SER A 258 3.90 -3.55 14.63
CA SER A 258 3.81 -2.42 15.57
C SER A 258 4.12 -2.82 17.03
N GLY A 259 4.07 -4.12 17.37
CA GLY A 259 4.49 -4.63 18.67
C GLY A 259 5.97 -4.44 18.99
N VAL A 260 6.81 -4.18 17.97
CA VAL A 260 8.25 -3.90 18.15
C VAL A 260 8.48 -2.65 19.03
N TYR A 261 7.56 -1.67 19.00
CA TYR A 261 7.67 -0.49 19.85
C TYR A 261 7.56 -0.83 21.34
N SER A 262 6.68 -1.76 21.72
CA SER A 262 6.57 -2.26 23.09
C SER A 262 7.83 -3.02 23.52
N TYR A 263 8.43 -3.77 22.59
CA TYR A 263 9.72 -4.44 22.81
C TYR A 263 10.85 -3.42 23.05
N PHE A 264 10.98 -2.39 22.22
CA PHE A 264 11.97 -1.32 22.43
C PHE A 264 11.78 -0.59 23.75
N LEU A 265 10.54 -0.32 24.16
CA LEU A 265 10.25 0.26 25.47
C LEU A 265 10.73 -0.66 26.61
N ALA A 266 10.50 -1.97 26.53
CA ALA A 266 10.96 -2.91 27.53
C ALA A 266 12.50 -2.98 27.59
N VAL A 267 13.17 -3.03 26.43
CA VAL A 267 14.65 -2.97 26.35
C VAL A 267 15.17 -1.69 26.98
N PHE A 268 14.55 -0.53 26.70
CA PHE A 268 14.90 0.74 27.32
C PHE A 268 14.71 0.72 28.84
N LEU A 269 13.61 0.18 29.35
CA LEU A 269 13.34 0.09 30.79
C LEU A 269 14.38 -0.77 31.52
N VAL A 270 14.74 -1.92 30.94
CA VAL A 270 15.78 -2.82 31.48
C VAL A 270 17.17 -2.18 31.37
N GLY A 271 17.49 -1.55 30.24
CA GLY A 271 18.75 -0.83 30.02
C GLY A 271 18.93 0.33 31.00
N ARG A 272 17.87 1.13 31.24
CA ARG A 272 17.86 2.19 32.25
C ARG A 272 18.09 1.64 33.66
N GLN A 273 17.60 0.45 33.96
CA GLN A 273 17.85 -0.18 35.26
C GLN A 273 19.32 -0.60 35.40
N ILE A 274 19.92 -1.18 34.36
CA ILE A 274 21.36 -1.50 34.33
C ILE A 274 22.17 -0.21 34.50
N TRP A 275 21.81 0.86 33.77
CA TRP A 275 22.46 2.17 33.89
C TRP A 275 22.46 2.69 35.32
N LYS A 276 21.33 2.62 36.02
CA LYS A 276 21.25 3.01 37.45
C LYS A 276 22.15 2.15 38.35
N ARG A 277 22.38 0.88 38.01
CA ARG A 277 23.26 -0.02 38.79
C ARG A 277 24.75 0.27 38.55
N ILE A 278 25.13 0.95 37.46
CA ILE A 278 26.53 1.35 37.21
C ILE A 278 27.05 2.19 38.38
N GLY A 279 26.26 3.17 38.84
CA GLY A 279 26.65 4.09 39.92
C GLY A 279 26.75 3.47 41.31
N SER A 280 26.21 2.26 41.53
CA SER A 280 26.19 1.59 42.85
C SER A 280 26.95 0.25 42.87
N THR A 281 27.67 -0.07 41.80
CA THR A 281 28.31 -1.38 41.63
C THR A 281 29.67 -1.46 42.33
N LYS A 282 29.88 -2.51 43.13
CA LYS A 282 31.19 -2.86 43.73
C LYS A 282 32.05 -3.77 42.82
N SER A 283 31.48 -4.37 41.78
CA SER A 283 32.16 -5.34 40.90
C SER A 283 31.64 -5.24 39.47
N VAL A 284 32.51 -4.76 38.56
CA VAL A 284 32.20 -4.60 37.14
C VAL A 284 31.82 -5.94 36.50
N LEU A 285 32.52 -7.03 36.86
CA LEU A 285 32.26 -8.37 36.33
C LEU A 285 30.82 -8.87 36.61
N ARG A 286 30.30 -8.62 37.82
CA ARG A 286 28.91 -8.98 38.14
C ARG A 286 27.91 -8.15 37.34
N LEU A 287 28.21 -6.88 37.08
CA LEU A 287 27.35 -6.01 36.30
C LEU A 287 27.36 -6.39 34.81
N THR A 288 28.53 -6.70 34.24
CA THR A 288 28.65 -7.13 32.84
C THR A 288 27.94 -8.47 32.61
N TRP A 289 28.12 -9.44 33.49
CA TRP A 289 27.34 -10.69 33.45
C TRP A 289 25.84 -10.42 33.56
N SER A 290 25.45 -9.51 34.47
CA SER A 290 24.06 -9.10 34.66
C SER A 290 23.45 -8.42 33.44
N ALA A 291 24.24 -7.71 32.64
CA ALA A 291 23.81 -7.10 31.39
C ALA A 291 23.73 -8.15 30.27
N LEU A 292 24.73 -9.03 30.17
CA LEU A 292 24.82 -10.05 29.13
C LEU A 292 23.65 -11.03 29.18
N TRP A 293 23.33 -11.60 30.35
CA TRP A 293 22.21 -12.55 30.41
C TRP A 293 20.86 -11.89 30.10
N ARG A 294 20.68 -10.62 30.49
CA ARG A 294 19.44 -9.87 30.18
C ARG A 294 19.32 -9.60 28.69
N LEU A 295 20.43 -9.24 28.05
CA LEU A 295 20.51 -9.09 26.61
C LEU A 295 20.16 -10.40 25.92
N LEU A 296 20.81 -11.51 26.31
CA LEU A 296 20.56 -12.84 25.75
C LEU A 296 19.10 -13.27 25.90
N VAL A 297 18.49 -13.07 27.07
CA VAL A 297 17.07 -13.40 27.29
C VAL A 297 16.15 -12.55 26.39
N LEU A 298 16.41 -11.25 26.30
CA LEU A 298 15.62 -10.33 25.47
C LEU A 298 15.85 -10.53 23.96
N THR A 299 16.93 -11.17 23.53
CA THR A 299 17.17 -11.45 22.10
C THR A 299 16.77 -12.87 21.69
N VAL A 300 17.22 -13.88 22.43
CA VAL A 300 17.07 -15.29 22.05
C VAL A 300 15.62 -15.74 22.17
N ILE A 301 14.92 -15.42 23.27
CA ILE A 301 13.54 -15.88 23.47
C ILE A 301 12.60 -15.27 22.44
N PRO A 302 12.56 -13.95 22.21
CA PRO A 302 11.61 -13.39 21.25
C PRO A 302 11.93 -13.81 19.81
N PHE A 303 13.21 -13.98 19.46
CA PHE A 303 13.61 -14.54 18.17
C PHE A 303 13.13 -15.99 18.00
N ALA A 304 13.32 -16.85 19.00
CA ALA A 304 12.84 -18.23 18.96
C ALA A 304 11.31 -18.30 18.83
N VAL A 305 10.57 -17.44 19.54
CA VAL A 305 9.11 -17.31 19.40
C VAL A 305 8.73 -16.96 17.97
N TYR A 306 9.34 -15.92 17.40
CA TYR A 306 9.05 -15.49 16.03
C TYR A 306 9.30 -16.60 14.99
N VAL A 307 10.47 -17.25 15.05
CA VAL A 307 10.81 -18.35 14.14
C VAL A 307 9.84 -19.52 14.31
N SER A 308 9.50 -19.89 15.55
CA SER A 308 8.57 -20.99 15.84
C SER A 308 7.15 -20.73 15.30
N VAL A 309 6.67 -19.49 15.39
CA VAL A 309 5.37 -19.04 14.86
C VAL A 309 5.33 -19.12 13.33
N PHE A 310 6.38 -18.67 12.65
CA PHE A 310 6.49 -18.76 11.19
C PHE A 310 6.68 -20.20 10.71
N TYR A 311 7.44 -21.01 11.45
CA TYR A 311 7.57 -22.43 11.18
C TYR A 311 6.20 -23.13 11.24
N ALA A 312 5.42 -22.87 12.30
CA ALA A 312 4.06 -23.38 12.40
C ALA A 312 3.16 -22.87 11.27
N HIS A 313 3.27 -21.59 10.89
CA HIS A 313 2.50 -21.01 9.78
C HIS A 313 2.76 -21.76 8.46
N LEU A 314 4.02 -21.97 8.10
CA LEU A 314 4.38 -22.68 6.86
C LEU A 314 4.02 -24.17 6.92
N ALA A 315 4.21 -24.82 8.08
CA ALA A 315 3.84 -26.22 8.27
C ALA A 315 2.32 -26.46 8.16
N MET A 316 1.50 -25.46 8.51
CA MET A 316 0.03 -25.54 8.43
C MET A 316 -0.52 -25.25 7.03
N LEU A 317 0.27 -24.69 6.12
CA LEU A 317 -0.18 -24.22 4.81
C LEU A 317 0.54 -24.94 3.65
N PRO A 318 0.35 -26.26 3.48
CA PRO A 318 1.09 -27.03 2.49
C PRO A 318 0.59 -26.84 1.05
N LYS A 319 -0.59 -26.25 0.79
CA LYS A 319 -1.17 -26.14 -0.56
C LYS A 319 -0.93 -24.78 -1.19
N ALA A 320 -0.86 -24.74 -2.53
CA ALA A 320 -0.79 -23.51 -3.31
C ALA A 320 -2.05 -22.66 -3.14
N GLY A 321 -1.92 -21.34 -3.19
CA GLY A 321 -3.01 -20.41 -2.92
C GLY A 321 -2.83 -19.07 -3.63
N PRO A 322 -3.75 -18.12 -3.44
CA PRO A 322 -3.91 -16.96 -4.32
C PRO A 322 -2.70 -16.01 -4.38
N HIS A 323 -1.81 -16.07 -3.39
CA HIS A 323 -0.64 -15.19 -3.27
C HIS A 323 0.69 -15.94 -3.41
N ASP A 324 0.69 -17.17 -3.91
CA ASP A 324 1.90 -17.94 -4.16
C ASP A 324 2.77 -17.32 -5.26
N SER A 325 2.16 -16.65 -6.25
CA SER A 325 2.80 -15.98 -7.37
C SER A 325 3.90 -14.99 -6.96
N VAL A 326 3.75 -14.34 -5.79
CA VAL A 326 4.72 -13.39 -5.21
C VAL A 326 5.99 -14.11 -4.71
N MET A 327 5.92 -15.40 -4.40
CA MET A 327 7.04 -16.18 -3.89
C MET A 327 7.95 -16.68 -5.03
N THR A 328 9.13 -17.18 -4.67
CA THR A 328 10.08 -17.77 -5.62
C THR A 328 9.52 -19.05 -6.25
N SER A 329 9.96 -19.40 -7.47
CA SER A 329 9.55 -20.64 -8.15
C SER A 329 9.83 -21.89 -7.30
N ALA A 330 10.95 -21.92 -6.58
CA ALA A 330 11.30 -23.02 -5.67
C ALA A 330 10.31 -23.14 -4.49
N PHE A 331 9.88 -22.01 -3.92
CA PHE A 331 8.87 -22.01 -2.87
C PHE A 331 7.50 -22.46 -3.43
N GLN A 332 7.08 -21.93 -4.57
CA GLN A 332 5.84 -22.33 -5.23
C GLN A 332 5.80 -23.82 -5.57
N ALA A 333 6.92 -24.38 -6.05
CA ALA A 333 7.06 -25.80 -6.34
C ALA A 333 7.07 -26.69 -5.08
N SER A 334 7.35 -26.13 -3.89
CA SER A 334 7.26 -26.86 -2.62
C SER A 334 5.82 -27.02 -2.11
N LEU A 335 4.89 -26.22 -2.62
CA LEU A 335 3.47 -26.27 -2.26
C LEU A 335 2.74 -27.35 -3.07
N GLN A 336 1.71 -27.95 -2.50
CA GLN A 336 0.85 -28.93 -3.16
C GLN A 336 -0.14 -28.22 -4.10
N GLY A 337 -0.21 -28.63 -5.36
CA GLY A 337 -1.03 -27.99 -6.39
C GLY A 337 -0.28 -26.85 -7.10
N GLY A 338 -0.99 -25.97 -7.81
CA GLY A 338 -0.40 -24.81 -8.50
C GLY A 338 0.77 -25.19 -9.43
N LEU A 339 1.92 -24.52 -9.24
CA LEU A 339 3.12 -24.78 -10.04
C LEU A 339 3.64 -26.22 -9.88
N ALA A 340 3.52 -26.82 -8.70
CA ALA A 340 3.99 -28.18 -8.46
C ALA A 340 3.18 -29.24 -9.22
N SER A 341 1.90 -28.98 -9.53
CA SER A 341 1.11 -29.88 -10.40
C SER A 341 1.53 -29.78 -11.87
N ILE A 342 1.92 -28.60 -12.33
CA ILE A 342 2.33 -28.35 -13.72
C ILE A 342 3.74 -28.92 -13.97
N THR A 343 4.63 -28.78 -13.00
CA THR A 343 6.04 -29.18 -13.09
C THR A 343 6.28 -30.63 -12.67
N ARG A 344 5.25 -31.37 -12.24
CA ARG A 344 5.38 -32.76 -11.79
C ARG A 344 5.83 -33.66 -12.94
N GLY A 345 6.99 -34.29 -12.78
CA GLY A 345 7.56 -35.19 -13.79
C GLY A 345 8.28 -34.46 -14.94
N GLN A 346 8.47 -33.15 -14.83
CA GLN A 346 9.30 -32.41 -15.78
C GLN A 346 10.76 -32.85 -15.69
N PRO A 347 11.54 -32.76 -16.78
CA PRO A 347 12.95 -33.12 -16.72
C PRO A 347 13.74 -32.13 -15.84
N LEU A 348 14.69 -32.65 -15.05
CA LEU A 348 15.49 -31.83 -14.15
C LEU A 348 16.48 -30.95 -14.93
N HIS A 349 17.31 -31.58 -15.75
CA HIS A 349 18.40 -30.93 -16.47
C HIS A 349 17.92 -30.34 -17.80
N VAL A 350 18.14 -29.04 -17.99
CA VAL A 350 17.93 -28.36 -19.26
C VAL A 350 19.00 -28.84 -20.24
N ALA A 351 18.57 -29.30 -21.41
CA ALA A 351 19.41 -29.88 -22.45
C ALA A 351 19.19 -29.16 -23.78
N HIS A 352 20.07 -29.40 -24.75
CA HIS A 352 19.76 -28.96 -26.12
C HIS A 352 18.51 -29.68 -26.65
N GLY A 353 17.61 -28.92 -27.27
CA GLY A 353 16.26 -29.33 -27.67
C GLY A 353 15.20 -29.16 -26.58
N SER A 354 15.55 -28.66 -25.39
CA SER A 354 14.59 -28.34 -24.33
C SER A 354 13.74 -27.12 -24.65
N GLN A 355 12.45 -27.22 -24.40
CA GLN A 355 11.53 -26.09 -24.34
C GLN A 355 11.39 -25.61 -22.90
N ILE A 356 11.65 -24.33 -22.66
CA ILE A 356 11.69 -23.72 -21.34
C ILE A 356 10.90 -22.42 -21.30
N THR A 357 10.42 -22.04 -20.12
CA THR A 357 9.97 -20.67 -19.84
C THR A 357 10.96 -20.00 -18.90
N LEU A 358 11.33 -18.75 -19.20
CA LEU A 358 12.29 -17.98 -18.40
C LEU A 358 11.56 -16.94 -17.58
N ARG A 359 11.57 -17.10 -16.25
CA ARG A 359 10.98 -16.17 -15.29
C ARG A 359 12.04 -15.26 -14.70
N HIS A 360 11.72 -13.97 -14.60
CA HIS A 360 12.55 -13.02 -13.86
C HIS A 360 12.40 -13.24 -12.35
N THR A 361 13.53 -13.29 -11.64
CA THR A 361 13.56 -13.76 -10.24
C THR A 361 13.31 -12.64 -9.22
N HIS A 362 13.72 -11.41 -9.51
CA HIS A 362 13.73 -10.31 -8.54
C HIS A 362 12.68 -9.24 -8.87
N GLY A 363 12.09 -8.57 -7.88
CA GLY A 363 11.11 -7.50 -8.14
C GLY A 363 9.78 -8.02 -8.71
N ARG A 364 9.37 -7.52 -9.88
CA ARG A 364 8.06 -7.86 -10.48
C ARG A 364 8.15 -9.19 -11.21
N THR A 365 7.15 -10.05 -11.00
CA THR A 365 7.04 -11.32 -11.71
C THR A 365 6.69 -11.10 -13.18
N CYS A 366 7.57 -11.55 -14.06
CA CYS A 366 7.33 -11.57 -15.49
C CYS A 366 8.17 -12.66 -16.17
N TRP A 367 7.72 -13.08 -17.36
CA TRP A 367 8.36 -14.08 -18.19
C TRP A 367 8.94 -13.43 -19.45
N LEU A 368 10.09 -13.94 -19.90
CA LEU A 368 10.66 -13.55 -21.18
C LEU A 368 9.68 -13.92 -22.29
N HIS A 369 9.26 -12.91 -23.05
CA HIS A 369 8.14 -13.00 -23.98
C HIS A 369 8.54 -12.42 -25.33
N SER A 370 8.03 -12.99 -26.42
CA SER A 370 8.18 -12.39 -27.74
C SER A 370 6.95 -12.67 -28.59
N HIS A 371 6.50 -11.72 -29.40
CA HIS A 371 5.32 -11.86 -30.26
C HIS A 371 5.62 -11.27 -31.64
N ALA A 372 4.79 -11.51 -32.64
CA ALA A 372 5.13 -11.24 -34.05
C ALA A 372 5.37 -9.75 -34.40
N HIS A 373 5.01 -8.81 -33.53
CA HIS A 373 5.27 -7.38 -33.73
C HIS A 373 6.76 -7.05 -33.63
N VAL A 374 7.16 -6.01 -34.36
CA VAL A 374 8.54 -5.55 -34.48
C VAL A 374 8.72 -4.21 -33.79
N TYR A 375 9.94 -3.90 -33.37
CA TYR A 375 10.27 -2.56 -32.89
C TYR A 375 10.01 -1.54 -34.01
N PRO A 376 9.60 -0.30 -33.70
CA PRO A 376 9.46 0.74 -34.72
C PRO A 376 10.82 0.99 -35.39
N VAL A 377 10.86 1.57 -36.60
CA VAL A 377 12.14 1.87 -37.31
C VAL A 377 12.96 2.93 -36.58
N ARG A 378 12.28 3.85 -35.89
CA ARG A 378 12.88 4.85 -35.01
C ARG A 378 12.14 4.87 -33.69
N TYR A 379 12.87 5.06 -32.59
CA TYR A 379 12.25 5.28 -31.30
C TYR A 379 11.74 6.71 -31.16
N THR A 380 11.01 6.98 -30.08
CA THR A 380 10.38 8.28 -29.80
C THR A 380 11.36 9.44 -29.65
N ASP A 381 12.65 9.16 -29.42
CA ASP A 381 13.72 10.16 -29.33
C ASP A 381 14.52 10.33 -30.65
N GLY A 382 14.05 9.71 -31.73
CA GLY A 382 14.64 9.80 -33.07
C GLY A 382 15.82 8.87 -33.30
N ARG A 383 16.26 8.09 -32.30
CA ARG A 383 17.29 7.06 -32.49
C ARG A 383 16.78 5.97 -33.43
N GLY A 384 17.68 5.47 -34.29
CA GLY A 384 17.40 4.31 -35.14
C GLY A 384 17.25 3.05 -34.30
N SER A 385 16.31 2.21 -34.71
CA SER A 385 16.00 0.91 -34.11
C SER A 385 16.33 -0.19 -35.12
N SER A 386 16.43 -1.42 -34.63
CA SER A 386 16.72 -2.59 -35.45
C SER A 386 15.58 -3.03 -36.36
N HIS A 387 14.35 -2.59 -36.05
CA HIS A 387 13.11 -3.08 -36.65
C HIS A 387 12.96 -4.62 -36.57
N GLN A 388 13.64 -5.28 -35.62
CA GLN A 388 13.51 -6.71 -35.38
C GLN A 388 12.29 -7.02 -34.50
N GLN A 389 11.99 -8.32 -34.32
CA GLN A 389 10.86 -8.75 -33.49
C GLN A 389 11.07 -8.37 -32.03
N GLN A 390 10.02 -7.84 -31.39
CA GLN A 390 10.06 -7.36 -30.01
C GLN A 390 10.29 -8.51 -29.02
N VAL A 391 11.13 -8.25 -28.01
CA VAL A 391 11.29 -9.12 -26.84
C VAL A 391 11.02 -8.29 -25.59
N THR A 392 10.13 -8.79 -24.73
CA THR A 392 9.61 -8.07 -23.57
C THR A 392 9.56 -8.98 -22.35
N CYS A 393 9.23 -8.39 -21.19
CA CYS A 393 8.90 -9.14 -20.00
C CYS A 393 7.40 -9.01 -19.72
N TYR A 394 6.66 -10.09 -19.94
CA TYR A 394 5.21 -10.14 -19.82
C TYR A 394 4.79 -10.68 -18.44
N SER A 395 3.80 -10.06 -17.81
CA SER A 395 3.46 -10.35 -16.40
C SER A 395 2.55 -11.58 -16.22
N PHE A 396 2.18 -12.24 -17.31
CA PHE A 396 1.29 -13.40 -17.32
C PHE A 396 1.93 -14.52 -18.13
N LYS A 397 1.52 -15.76 -17.84
CA LYS A 397 1.94 -16.92 -18.61
C LYS A 397 1.13 -17.02 -19.90
N ASP A 398 1.83 -17.18 -21.00
CA ASP A 398 1.25 -17.44 -22.31
C ASP A 398 2.16 -18.34 -23.16
N VAL A 399 1.67 -18.70 -24.34
CA VAL A 399 2.39 -19.57 -25.29
C VAL A 399 3.62 -18.91 -25.89
N ASN A 400 3.68 -17.57 -25.87
CA ASN A 400 4.80 -16.77 -26.34
C ASN A 400 5.94 -16.66 -25.30
N ASN A 401 5.77 -17.27 -24.11
CA ASN A 401 6.84 -17.37 -23.11
C ASN A 401 7.75 -18.59 -23.32
N TRP A 402 7.43 -19.47 -24.27
CA TRP A 402 8.22 -20.67 -24.53
C TRP A 402 9.44 -20.36 -25.41
N TRP A 403 10.59 -20.85 -24.98
CA TRP A 403 11.86 -20.75 -25.69
C TRP A 403 12.48 -22.14 -25.86
N ILE A 404 13.07 -22.41 -27.01
CA ILE A 404 13.77 -23.66 -27.31
C ILE A 404 15.27 -23.40 -27.18
N VAL A 405 15.94 -24.19 -26.33
CA VAL A 405 17.39 -24.13 -26.20
C VAL A 405 18.03 -24.98 -27.28
N LYS A 406 18.79 -24.35 -28.17
CA LYS A 406 19.37 -24.96 -29.36
C LYS A 406 20.90 -24.87 -29.30
N ARG A 407 21.57 -25.86 -29.88
CA ARG A 407 23.01 -25.85 -30.07
C ARG A 407 23.39 -25.02 -31.32
N PRO A 408 24.41 -24.13 -31.26
CA PRO A 408 24.75 -23.26 -32.39
C PRO A 408 25.13 -23.99 -33.69
N ASP A 409 25.81 -25.13 -33.59
CA ASP A 409 26.39 -25.92 -34.68
C ASP A 409 25.45 -27.01 -35.23
N GLN A 410 24.28 -27.24 -34.60
CA GLN A 410 23.35 -28.30 -35.00
C GLN A 410 22.01 -27.74 -35.48
N ALA A 411 21.51 -28.27 -36.60
CA ALA A 411 20.20 -27.89 -37.13
C ALA A 411 19.04 -28.58 -36.41
N SER A 412 19.27 -29.72 -35.74
CA SER A 412 18.24 -30.48 -35.05
C SER A 412 17.72 -29.75 -33.80
N LEU A 413 16.40 -29.64 -33.68
CA LEU A 413 15.72 -29.11 -32.48
C LEU A 413 15.28 -30.21 -31.50
N SER A 414 15.56 -31.47 -31.82
CA SER A 414 15.23 -32.63 -30.99
C SER A 414 16.28 -32.86 -29.90
N VAL A 415 15.83 -33.31 -28.74
CA VAL A 415 16.72 -33.70 -27.64
C VAL A 415 17.44 -34.99 -28.00
N SER A 416 18.77 -35.03 -27.82
CA SER A 416 19.58 -36.23 -28.02
C SER A 416 19.24 -37.33 -27.00
N ARG A 417 19.52 -38.59 -27.33
CA ARG A 417 19.44 -39.70 -26.37
C ARG A 417 20.84 -40.31 -26.21
N PRO A 418 21.53 -40.12 -25.07
CA PRO A 418 21.09 -39.44 -23.84
C PRO A 418 20.96 -37.91 -23.96
N PRO A 419 20.16 -37.24 -23.10
CA PRO A 419 20.03 -35.79 -23.08
C PRO A 419 21.36 -35.11 -22.79
N ASP A 420 21.74 -34.20 -23.67
CA ASP A 420 22.96 -33.41 -23.52
C ASP A 420 22.70 -32.17 -22.67
N ALA A 421 22.93 -32.30 -21.37
CA ALA A 421 22.64 -31.27 -20.37
C ALA A 421 23.60 -30.08 -20.49
N ILE A 422 23.05 -28.88 -20.40
CA ILE A 422 23.81 -27.63 -20.50
C ILE A 422 24.50 -27.37 -19.17
N ARG A 423 25.79 -27.07 -19.23
CA ARG A 423 26.65 -26.77 -18.09
C ARG A 423 26.94 -25.28 -17.99
N HIS A 424 27.48 -24.89 -16.84
CA HIS A 424 27.99 -23.55 -16.68
C HIS A 424 29.05 -23.21 -17.72
N GLY A 425 28.91 -22.05 -18.37
CA GLY A 425 29.84 -21.56 -19.39
C GLY A 425 29.53 -22.03 -20.81
N ASP A 426 28.55 -22.91 -20.99
CA ASP A 426 28.12 -23.36 -22.32
C ASP A 426 27.43 -22.23 -23.09
N VAL A 427 27.62 -22.25 -24.41
CA VAL A 427 27.03 -21.28 -25.34
C VAL A 427 25.83 -21.91 -26.05
N VAL A 428 24.69 -21.23 -25.96
CA VAL A 428 23.41 -21.69 -26.50
C VAL A 428 22.78 -20.64 -27.42
N GLN A 429 21.87 -21.10 -28.28
CA GLN A 429 20.91 -20.24 -28.98
C GLN A 429 19.53 -20.45 -28.36
N LEU A 430 18.82 -19.36 -28.06
CA LEU A 430 17.44 -19.42 -27.58
C LEU A 430 16.50 -19.05 -28.73
N LEU A 431 15.71 -20.01 -29.21
CA LEU A 431 14.71 -19.76 -30.24
C LEU A 431 13.35 -19.51 -29.61
N HIS A 432 12.63 -18.48 -30.05
CA HIS A 432 11.26 -18.26 -29.62
C HIS A 432 10.36 -19.41 -30.11
N GLY A 433 9.56 -20.00 -29.22
CA GLY A 433 8.88 -21.28 -29.46
C GLY A 433 7.88 -21.27 -30.62
N ILE A 434 7.21 -20.13 -30.85
CA ILE A 434 6.22 -19.99 -31.94
C ILE A 434 6.90 -19.52 -33.23
N THR A 435 7.61 -18.39 -33.17
CA THR A 435 8.17 -17.78 -34.38
C THR A 435 9.48 -18.43 -34.84
N SER A 436 10.07 -19.31 -34.02
CA SER A 436 11.35 -19.98 -34.26
C SER A 436 12.53 -19.03 -34.53
N ARG A 437 12.37 -17.74 -34.21
CA ARG A 437 13.40 -16.71 -34.37
C ARG A 437 14.33 -16.70 -33.15
N ALA A 438 15.62 -16.45 -33.39
CA ALA A 438 16.63 -16.52 -32.34
C ALA A 438 16.69 -15.22 -31.53
N LEU A 439 16.77 -15.36 -30.20
CA LEU A 439 17.04 -14.27 -29.27
C LEU A 439 18.41 -13.66 -29.60
N ASN A 440 18.44 -12.35 -29.78
CA ASN A 440 19.55 -11.60 -30.32
C ASN A 440 19.74 -10.32 -29.51
N SER A 441 20.98 -9.89 -29.38
CA SER A 441 21.31 -8.52 -28.97
C SER A 441 22.40 -8.00 -29.87
N HIS A 442 22.53 -6.68 -29.98
CA HIS A 442 23.42 -6.05 -30.94
C HIS A 442 23.69 -4.61 -30.54
N ASP A 443 24.56 -3.92 -31.26
CA ASP A 443 24.95 -2.54 -30.95
C ASP A 443 23.89 -1.51 -31.41
N VAL A 444 22.66 -1.72 -30.97
CA VAL A 444 21.54 -0.79 -31.05
C VAL A 444 21.08 -0.51 -29.63
N ALA A 445 20.93 0.77 -29.30
CA ALA A 445 20.55 1.18 -27.95
C ALA A 445 19.07 0.85 -27.68
N ALA A 446 18.75 0.36 -26.49
CA ALA A 446 17.38 -0.04 -26.12
C ALA A 446 16.38 1.15 -26.20
N PRO A 447 15.09 0.88 -26.46
CA PRO A 447 14.08 1.90 -26.73
C PRO A 447 13.91 2.92 -25.60
N VAL A 448 13.82 2.46 -24.35
CA VAL A 448 13.59 3.30 -23.17
C VAL A 448 14.88 3.50 -22.37
N SER A 449 15.77 2.51 -22.38
CA SER A 449 17.03 2.52 -21.62
C SER A 449 18.25 2.66 -22.54
N PRO A 450 18.58 3.87 -23.05
CA PRO A 450 19.60 4.07 -24.10
C PRO A 450 21.03 3.68 -23.70
N GLN A 451 21.28 3.49 -22.40
CA GLN A 451 22.59 3.07 -21.87
C GLN A 451 22.84 1.55 -22.06
N SER A 452 21.79 0.79 -22.35
CA SER A 452 21.81 -0.65 -22.55
C SER A 452 21.49 -0.98 -24.01
N GLN A 453 21.80 -2.21 -24.43
CA GLN A 453 21.56 -2.70 -25.78
C GLN A 453 20.13 -3.25 -25.93
N GLU A 454 19.55 -3.10 -27.12
CA GLU A 454 18.27 -3.69 -27.49
C GLU A 454 18.39 -5.23 -27.49
N VAL A 455 17.34 -5.87 -26.99
CA VAL A 455 17.15 -7.32 -27.09
C VAL A 455 15.97 -7.57 -27.99
N SER A 456 16.16 -8.41 -28.99
CA SER A 456 15.20 -8.66 -30.06
C SER A 456 15.24 -10.12 -30.49
N CYS A 457 14.26 -10.54 -31.28
CA CYS A 457 14.31 -11.79 -32.02
C CYS A 457 14.75 -11.50 -33.46
N TYR A 458 15.88 -12.08 -33.89
CA TYR A 458 16.51 -11.78 -35.17
C TYR A 458 15.57 -12.07 -36.35
N ILE A 459 15.49 -11.09 -37.27
CA ILE A 459 14.80 -11.21 -38.55
C ILE A 459 15.83 -10.93 -39.63
N ASP A 460 16.00 -11.89 -40.54
CA ASP A 460 16.86 -11.71 -41.71
C ASP A 460 16.12 -10.87 -42.77
N TYR A 461 16.48 -9.60 -42.86
CA TYR A 461 15.99 -8.67 -43.88
C TYR A 461 16.87 -8.65 -45.14
N ASN A 462 17.79 -9.62 -45.31
CA ASN A 462 18.79 -9.64 -46.37
C ASN A 462 19.75 -8.42 -46.31
N VAL A 463 19.99 -7.93 -45.09
CA VAL A 463 20.89 -6.81 -44.77
C VAL A 463 22.19 -7.39 -44.23
N SER A 464 23.34 -6.79 -44.56
CA SER A 464 24.70 -7.27 -44.29
C SER A 464 25.12 -7.43 -42.81
N MET A 465 24.19 -7.43 -41.87
CA MET A 465 24.45 -7.58 -40.43
C MET A 465 24.26 -9.05 -40.01
N PRO A 466 25.34 -9.75 -39.61
CA PRO A 466 25.25 -11.14 -39.15
C PRO A 466 24.45 -11.21 -37.84
N ALA A 467 23.73 -12.32 -37.65
CA ALA A 467 23.02 -12.59 -36.40
C ALA A 467 24.01 -12.71 -35.23
N GLN A 468 23.76 -11.99 -34.14
CA GLN A 468 24.48 -12.06 -32.87
C GLN A 468 23.54 -12.69 -31.84
N ASN A 469 23.36 -14.01 -31.96
CA ASN A 469 22.30 -14.74 -31.25
C ASN A 469 22.84 -15.81 -30.28
N LEU A 470 24.12 -15.69 -29.94
CA LEU A 470 24.82 -16.60 -29.04
C LEU A 470 24.81 -16.07 -27.61
N TRP A 471 24.37 -16.91 -26.68
CA TRP A 471 24.26 -16.58 -25.26
C TRP A 471 25.02 -17.61 -24.44
N ARG A 472 25.98 -17.18 -23.63
CA ARG A 472 26.65 -18.01 -22.63
C ARG A 472 25.79 -18.10 -21.37
N VAL A 473 25.64 -19.31 -20.85
CA VAL A 473 24.85 -19.58 -19.63
C VAL A 473 25.74 -19.52 -18.39
N ASP A 474 25.56 -18.47 -17.59
CA ASP A 474 26.28 -18.29 -16.34
C ASP A 474 25.39 -18.65 -15.14
N ILE A 475 25.67 -19.75 -14.42
CA ILE A 475 24.88 -20.22 -13.27
C ILE A 475 25.36 -19.47 -12.02
N VAL A 476 24.48 -18.67 -11.42
CA VAL A 476 24.79 -17.76 -10.32
C VAL A 476 24.91 -18.51 -8.99
N ASN A 477 24.02 -19.46 -8.72
CA ASN A 477 23.97 -20.25 -7.49
C ASN A 477 24.65 -21.62 -7.66
N ARG A 478 25.80 -21.67 -8.33
CA ARG A 478 26.55 -22.90 -8.60
C ARG A 478 27.34 -23.35 -7.35
N ASP A 479 27.30 -24.65 -7.09
CA ASP A 479 28.12 -25.29 -6.03
C ASP A 479 29.50 -25.73 -6.54
N SER A 480 29.65 -25.94 -7.85
CA SER A 480 30.89 -26.33 -8.52
C SER A 480 30.97 -25.75 -9.93
N GLU A 481 32.16 -25.75 -10.54
CA GLU A 481 32.35 -25.29 -11.93
C GLU A 481 31.67 -26.23 -12.95
N ASP A 482 31.45 -27.50 -12.60
CA ASP A 482 30.75 -28.49 -13.43
C ASP A 482 29.22 -28.48 -13.22
N ALA A 483 28.66 -27.44 -12.61
CA ALA A 483 27.23 -27.34 -12.33
C ALA A 483 26.39 -27.37 -13.62
N THR A 484 25.31 -28.16 -13.61
CA THR A 484 24.33 -28.25 -14.69
C THR A 484 23.21 -27.23 -14.53
N TRP A 485 22.65 -26.79 -15.65
CA TRP A 485 21.48 -25.92 -15.66
C TRP A 485 20.22 -26.72 -15.35
N ASP A 486 19.71 -26.57 -14.14
CA ASP A 486 18.55 -27.30 -13.63
C ASP A 486 17.30 -26.42 -13.58
N SER A 487 16.15 -26.98 -13.96
CA SER A 487 14.85 -26.31 -13.83
C SER A 487 14.50 -26.04 -12.35
N ILE A 488 13.81 -24.93 -12.10
CA ILE A 488 13.35 -24.40 -10.80
C ILE A 488 14.47 -23.97 -9.85
N ARG A 489 15.59 -24.70 -9.78
CA ARG A 489 16.67 -24.50 -8.80
C ARG A 489 17.75 -23.55 -9.29
N SER A 490 18.17 -23.64 -10.55
CA SER A 490 19.25 -22.81 -11.05
C SER A 490 18.78 -21.39 -11.30
N LEU A 491 19.55 -20.44 -10.79
CA LEU A 491 19.48 -19.03 -11.10
C LEU A 491 20.57 -18.75 -12.12
N VAL A 492 20.19 -18.30 -13.32
CA VAL A 492 21.10 -18.14 -14.45
C VAL A 492 21.14 -16.70 -14.95
N ARG A 493 22.29 -16.30 -15.47
CA ARG A 493 22.47 -15.12 -16.32
C ARG A 493 22.75 -15.59 -17.72
N LEU A 494 22.08 -14.96 -18.68
CA LEU A 494 22.34 -15.17 -20.10
C LEU A 494 23.24 -14.04 -20.56
N VAL A 495 24.51 -14.34 -20.83
CA VAL A 495 25.52 -13.37 -21.24
C VAL A 495 25.70 -13.43 -22.74
N HIS A 496 25.39 -12.34 -23.43
CA HIS A 496 25.56 -12.21 -24.85
C HIS A 496 27.04 -12.35 -25.23
N VAL A 497 27.38 -13.26 -26.14
CA VAL A 497 28.77 -13.64 -26.41
C VAL A 497 29.55 -12.51 -27.07
N ASP A 498 28.95 -11.82 -28.04
CA ASP A 498 29.65 -10.78 -28.82
C ASP A 498 29.88 -9.48 -28.02
N SER A 499 28.91 -9.09 -27.18
CA SER A 499 29.00 -7.82 -26.43
C SER A 499 29.41 -7.98 -24.97
N GLY A 500 29.37 -9.20 -24.42
CA GLY A 500 29.60 -9.46 -22.99
C GLY A 500 28.49 -8.94 -22.07
N SER A 501 27.37 -8.47 -22.62
CA SER A 501 26.24 -7.91 -21.86
C SER A 501 25.30 -9.01 -21.35
N ALA A 502 24.77 -8.90 -20.14
CA ALA A 502 23.76 -9.82 -19.60
C ALA A 502 22.33 -9.38 -19.93
N LEU A 503 21.48 -10.36 -20.23
CA LEU A 503 20.04 -10.18 -20.38
C LEU A 503 19.42 -9.68 -19.07
N ARG A 504 18.77 -8.52 -19.10
CA ARG A 504 18.31 -7.77 -17.93
C ARG A 504 16.87 -7.32 -18.10
N PHE A 505 16.10 -7.43 -17.02
CA PHE A 505 14.83 -6.70 -16.87
C PHE A 505 15.09 -5.24 -16.50
N SER A 506 14.65 -4.28 -17.32
CA SER A 506 14.96 -2.86 -17.06
C SER A 506 14.04 -2.19 -16.03
N GLY A 507 12.90 -2.82 -15.71
CA GLY A 507 11.86 -2.24 -14.84
C GLY A 507 11.05 -1.11 -15.49
N ARG A 508 11.39 -0.72 -16.73
CA ARG A 508 10.66 0.29 -17.50
C ARG A 508 9.59 -0.37 -18.36
N GLN A 509 8.53 0.37 -18.65
CA GLN A 509 7.50 -0.07 -19.60
C GLN A 509 7.77 0.52 -20.97
N LEU A 510 7.54 -0.29 -21.99
CA LEU A 510 7.54 0.16 -23.37
C LEU A 510 6.35 1.10 -23.62
N PRO A 511 6.43 1.99 -24.62
CA PRO A 511 5.30 2.82 -25.05
C PRO A 511 4.13 1.98 -25.60
N SER A 512 3.09 2.65 -26.09
CA SER A 512 1.88 2.01 -26.65
C SER A 512 2.18 0.99 -27.76
N TRP A 513 3.20 1.24 -28.61
CA TRP A 513 3.63 0.30 -29.65
C TRP A 513 4.21 -1.02 -29.11
N GLY A 514 4.64 -1.04 -27.84
CA GLY A 514 5.09 -2.23 -27.11
C GLY A 514 4.07 -2.71 -26.08
N PHE A 515 2.79 -2.36 -26.25
CA PHE A 515 1.65 -2.79 -25.43
C PHE A 515 1.79 -2.51 -23.92
N HIS A 516 2.60 -1.52 -23.53
CA HIS A 516 2.94 -1.25 -22.12
C HIS A 516 3.54 -2.45 -21.38
N GLN A 517 4.08 -3.42 -22.11
CA GLN A 517 4.86 -4.52 -21.56
C GLN A 517 6.21 -3.98 -21.05
N HIS A 518 6.90 -4.75 -20.21
CA HIS A 518 8.16 -4.29 -19.66
C HIS A 518 9.30 -4.53 -20.63
N GLU A 519 10.23 -3.59 -20.68
CA GLU A 519 11.40 -3.64 -21.54
C GLU A 519 12.43 -4.64 -20.98
N VAL A 520 12.99 -5.44 -21.89
CA VAL A 520 14.13 -6.32 -21.64
C VAL A 520 15.31 -5.78 -22.44
N VAL A 521 16.47 -5.68 -21.80
CA VAL A 521 17.68 -5.07 -22.37
C VAL A 521 18.88 -5.96 -22.14
N ALA A 522 19.97 -5.75 -22.87
CA ALA A 522 21.25 -6.36 -22.56
C ALA A 522 22.18 -5.31 -21.95
N ASP A 523 22.65 -5.55 -20.74
CA ASP A 523 23.42 -4.59 -19.95
C ASP A 523 24.83 -5.12 -19.65
N LYS A 524 25.85 -4.27 -19.78
CA LYS A 524 27.25 -4.64 -19.52
C LYS A 524 27.53 -4.89 -18.04
N VAL A 525 26.68 -4.38 -17.15
CA VAL A 525 26.83 -4.57 -15.70
C VAL A 525 26.21 -5.90 -15.26
N LEU A 526 27.05 -6.95 -15.23
CA LEU A 526 26.67 -8.32 -14.89
C LEU A 526 26.22 -8.52 -13.43
N THR A 527 26.59 -7.60 -12.52
CA THR A 527 26.36 -7.76 -11.08
C THR A 527 24.95 -7.40 -10.62
N HIS A 528 24.12 -6.81 -11.49
CA HIS A 528 22.74 -6.45 -11.14
C HIS A 528 21.87 -7.68 -10.86
N GLN A 529 21.00 -7.60 -9.85
CA GLN A 529 20.04 -8.66 -9.52
C GLN A 529 18.98 -8.86 -10.62
N ASP A 530 18.70 -7.81 -11.39
CA ASP A 530 17.73 -7.82 -12.50
C ASP A 530 18.19 -8.63 -13.73
N THR A 531 19.41 -9.18 -13.70
CA THR A 531 19.97 -10.03 -14.76
C THR A 531 19.69 -11.52 -14.55
N VAL A 532 19.02 -11.87 -13.45
CA VAL A 532 18.90 -13.24 -12.97
C VAL A 532 17.55 -13.85 -13.36
N TRP A 533 17.62 -14.92 -14.15
CA TRP A 533 16.48 -15.65 -14.69
C TRP A 533 16.42 -17.07 -14.10
N ASN A 534 15.22 -17.62 -14.03
CA ASN A 534 14.95 -18.97 -13.54
C ASN A 534 14.10 -19.71 -14.57
N VAL A 535 14.43 -20.98 -14.83
CA VAL A 535 13.60 -21.84 -15.69
C VAL A 535 12.45 -22.39 -14.86
N GLU A 536 11.24 -21.97 -15.14
CA GLU A 536 10.07 -22.36 -14.35
C GLU A 536 9.43 -23.65 -14.87
N GLU A 537 9.08 -23.67 -16.16
CA GLU A 537 8.51 -24.84 -16.84
C GLU A 537 9.49 -25.38 -17.86
N HIS A 538 9.57 -26.70 -17.98
CA HIS A 538 10.53 -27.38 -18.84
C HIS A 538 9.94 -28.66 -19.47
N ARG A 539 10.14 -28.85 -20.77
CA ARG A 539 9.80 -30.10 -21.49
C ARG A 539 10.81 -30.41 -22.59
N TYR A 540 10.96 -31.70 -22.90
CA TYR A 540 11.77 -32.15 -24.05
C TYR A 540 10.94 -32.13 -25.33
N THR A 541 11.52 -31.63 -26.41
CA THR A 541 10.89 -31.66 -27.74
C THR A 541 10.90 -33.10 -28.29
N LYS A 542 9.72 -33.70 -28.53
CA LYS A 542 9.57 -35.01 -29.20
C LYS A 542 9.56 -34.84 -30.73
N ALA A 543 10.00 -35.87 -31.46
CA ALA A 543 10.25 -35.82 -32.91
C ALA A 543 8.97 -35.83 -33.79
N GLU A 544 7.83 -36.24 -33.22
CA GLU A 544 6.52 -36.17 -33.86
C GLU A 544 5.67 -35.21 -33.04
N ASP A 545 5.14 -34.14 -33.65
CA ASP A 545 3.94 -33.36 -33.23
C ASP A 545 3.94 -31.95 -33.82
N ARG A 546 3.73 -31.87 -35.14
CA ARG A 546 3.39 -30.61 -35.83
C ARG A 546 1.88 -30.38 -35.93
N LYS A 547 1.06 -31.43 -35.81
CA LYS A 547 -0.41 -31.39 -36.00
C LYS A 547 -1.25 -31.36 -34.71
N GLU A 548 -0.66 -31.66 -33.56
CA GLU A 548 -1.34 -31.56 -32.25
C GLU A 548 -1.29 -30.13 -31.66
N ARG A 549 -0.39 -29.29 -32.19
CA ARG A 549 -0.14 -27.88 -31.78
C ARG A 549 -1.34 -26.95 -31.88
N GLU A 550 -2.35 -27.28 -32.70
CA GLU A 550 -3.49 -26.38 -32.97
C GLU A 550 -4.73 -26.69 -32.12
N ARG A 551 -4.83 -27.87 -31.50
CA ARG A 551 -6.07 -28.31 -30.82
C ARG A 551 -6.09 -28.13 -29.31
N GLU A 552 -4.95 -28.09 -28.64
CA GLU A 552 -4.88 -27.91 -27.19
C GLU A 552 -4.86 -26.42 -26.75
N LEU A 553 -4.81 -25.49 -27.71
CA LEU A 553 -4.70 -24.04 -27.47
C LEU A 553 -6.01 -23.31 -27.15
N VAL A 554 -7.15 -24.01 -27.08
CA VAL A 554 -8.48 -23.40 -27.00
C VAL A 554 -9.14 -23.51 -25.61
N SER A 555 -8.51 -24.13 -24.62
CA SER A 555 -9.11 -24.28 -23.28
C SER A 555 -8.16 -23.92 -22.14
N ALA A 556 -8.03 -22.63 -21.86
CA ALA A 556 -7.53 -22.15 -20.57
C ALA A 556 -8.21 -20.83 -20.23
N GLU A 557 -9.24 -20.91 -19.40
CA GLU A 557 -9.98 -19.75 -18.87
C GLU A 557 -9.12 -18.92 -17.91
N MET A 558 -9.37 -17.61 -17.95
CA MET A 558 -8.62 -16.53 -17.34
C MET A 558 -9.18 -16.22 -15.94
N ILE A 559 -8.33 -16.26 -14.90
CA ILE A 559 -8.66 -15.79 -13.54
C ILE A 559 -8.03 -14.39 -13.36
N PRO A 560 -8.79 -13.36 -12.92
CA PRO A 560 -8.23 -12.04 -12.67
C PRO A 560 -7.59 -11.99 -11.27
N THR A 561 -6.27 -11.85 -11.20
CA THR A 561 -5.56 -11.53 -9.95
C THR A 561 -5.15 -10.07 -9.92
N ALA A 562 -5.75 -9.33 -8.99
CA ALA A 562 -5.48 -7.95 -8.69
C ALA A 562 -4.03 -7.75 -8.22
N VAL A 563 -3.39 -6.71 -8.78
CA VAL A 563 -2.07 -6.22 -8.37
C VAL A 563 -2.22 -5.48 -7.05
N THR A 564 -1.55 -5.96 -6.00
CA THR A 564 -1.24 -5.20 -4.78
C THR A 564 0.22 -4.77 -4.86
N GLN A 565 0.46 -3.45 -4.92
CA GLN A 565 1.79 -2.89 -4.66
C GLN A 565 1.85 -2.39 -3.23
N LEU A 566 2.93 -2.78 -2.54
CA LEU A 566 3.35 -2.22 -1.27
C LEU A 566 3.78 -0.75 -1.46
N THR A 567 3.01 0.17 -0.91
CA THR A 567 3.51 1.48 -0.45
C THR A 567 3.58 1.45 1.07
N PHE A 568 4.65 0.86 1.59
CA PHE A 568 5.09 1.17 2.94
C PHE A 568 5.73 2.56 2.85
N TRP A 569 5.02 3.62 3.24
CA TRP A 569 5.54 4.92 3.75
C TRP A 569 4.47 6.03 3.97
N GLU A 570 3.19 5.71 4.21
CA GLU A 570 2.16 6.78 4.40
C GLU A 570 1.40 6.78 5.74
N LYS A 571 1.69 5.88 6.69
CA LYS A 571 1.00 5.87 8.00
C LYS A 571 1.64 6.76 9.08
N VAL A 572 2.28 7.87 8.70
CA VAL A 572 2.79 8.90 9.64
C VAL A 572 1.94 10.16 9.64
N LYS A 573 0.93 10.27 8.77
CA LYS A 573 0.10 11.47 8.69
C LYS A 573 -0.59 11.71 10.04
N TYR A 574 -0.33 12.90 10.60
CA TYR A 574 -0.90 13.55 11.80
C TYR A 574 -0.31 13.26 13.19
N SER A 575 0.50 12.23 13.44
CA SER A 575 1.20 12.11 14.75
C SER A 575 2.15 13.29 15.01
N GLY A 576 2.75 13.82 13.93
CA GLY A 576 3.59 15.03 13.96
C GLY A 576 2.82 16.30 14.33
N VAL A 577 1.54 16.41 13.93
CA VAL A 577 0.69 17.57 14.26
C VAL A 577 0.32 17.56 15.74
N TYR A 578 -0.09 16.40 16.29
CA TYR A 578 -0.33 16.28 17.73
C TYR A 578 0.94 16.44 18.56
N SER A 579 2.08 15.94 18.06
CA SER A 579 3.37 16.14 18.70
C SER A 579 3.79 17.62 18.69
N TYR A 580 3.48 18.34 17.61
CA TYR A 580 3.69 19.79 17.50
C TYR A 580 2.79 20.56 18.48
N PHE A 581 1.50 20.24 18.54
CA PHE A 581 0.60 20.85 19.53
C PHE A 581 1.00 20.52 20.97
N LEU A 582 1.46 19.29 21.23
CA LEU A 582 2.02 18.91 22.52
C LEU A 582 3.29 19.70 22.83
N ALA A 583 4.18 19.92 21.86
CA ALA A 583 5.38 20.74 22.05
C ALA A 583 5.02 22.20 22.37
N VAL A 584 4.07 22.79 21.63
CA VAL A 584 3.53 24.13 21.91
C VAL A 584 2.91 24.19 23.30
N PHE A 585 2.12 23.18 23.69
CA PHE A 585 1.51 23.08 25.02
C PHE A 585 2.55 22.95 26.13
N LEU A 586 3.57 22.10 25.96
CA LEU A 586 4.64 21.91 26.94
C LEU A 586 5.47 23.17 27.12
N VAL A 587 5.76 23.90 26.04
CA VAL A 587 6.44 25.20 26.07
C VAL A 587 5.56 26.25 26.74
N GLY A 588 4.27 26.29 26.42
CA GLY A 588 3.29 27.14 27.10
C GLY A 588 3.21 26.87 28.59
N ARG A 589 3.18 25.60 29.01
CA ARG A 589 3.21 25.19 30.43
C ARG A 589 4.51 25.59 31.12
N GLN A 590 5.64 25.52 30.40
CA GLN A 590 6.94 25.95 30.93
C GLN A 590 7.00 27.47 31.13
N ILE A 591 6.43 28.25 30.21
CA ILE A 591 6.28 29.69 30.34
C ILE A 591 5.35 30.02 31.51
N TRP A 592 4.21 29.34 31.62
CA TRP A 592 3.24 29.49 32.71
C TRP A 592 3.88 29.30 34.10
N LYS A 593 4.70 28.25 34.26
CA LYS A 593 5.43 28.03 35.51
C LYS A 593 6.46 29.11 35.82
N ARG A 594 7.01 29.78 34.81
CA ARG A 594 7.99 30.86 35.00
C ARG A 594 7.35 32.17 35.41
N ILE A 595 6.08 32.42 35.07
CA ILE A 595 5.34 33.64 35.44
C ILE A 595 5.44 33.91 36.95
N GLY A 596 5.26 32.89 37.80
CA GLY A 596 5.33 33.02 39.27
C GLY A 596 6.73 33.24 39.86
N SER A 597 7.80 33.16 39.06
CA SER A 597 9.20 33.17 39.54
C SER A 597 10.06 34.32 38.99
N THR A 598 9.52 35.16 38.09
CA THR A 598 10.33 36.12 37.32
C THR A 598 10.12 37.55 37.79
N LYS A 599 11.22 38.31 37.99
CA LYS A 599 11.17 39.74 38.41
C LYS A 599 11.01 40.74 37.24
N SER A 600 11.09 40.30 35.98
CA SER A 600 11.05 41.17 34.80
C SER A 600 10.14 40.60 33.71
N VAL A 601 9.04 41.30 33.46
CA VAL A 601 8.03 40.95 32.45
C VAL A 601 8.62 40.99 31.04
N LEU A 602 9.50 41.96 30.76
CA LEU A 602 10.13 42.17 29.45
C LEU A 602 10.98 40.97 28.99
N ARG A 603 11.72 40.32 29.91
CA ARG A 603 12.52 39.12 29.57
C ARG A 603 11.64 37.90 29.30
N LEU A 604 10.50 37.81 29.98
CA LEU A 604 9.56 36.72 29.81
C LEU A 604 8.84 36.84 28.46
N THR A 605 8.40 38.04 28.08
CA THR A 605 7.75 38.29 26.78
C THR A 605 8.71 38.04 25.62
N TRP A 606 9.96 38.50 25.72
CA TRP A 606 10.98 38.20 24.70
C TRP A 606 11.29 36.70 24.60
N SER A 607 11.40 36.01 25.73
CA SER A 607 11.58 34.55 25.74
C SER A 607 10.38 33.81 25.17
N ALA A 608 9.16 34.32 25.30
CA ALA A 608 7.96 33.70 24.75
C ALA A 608 7.87 33.92 23.23
N LEU A 609 8.10 35.16 22.77
CA LEU A 609 8.14 35.52 21.35
C LEU A 609 9.22 34.75 20.59
N TRP A 610 10.44 34.67 21.14
CA TRP A 610 11.54 33.93 20.52
C TRP A 610 11.21 32.44 20.37
N ARG A 611 10.63 31.81 21.40
CA ARG A 611 10.25 30.39 21.34
C ARG A 611 9.09 30.15 20.39
N LEU A 612 8.11 31.06 20.33
CA LEU A 612 7.01 30.99 19.37
C LEU A 612 7.55 31.09 17.94
N LEU A 613 8.43 32.05 17.67
CA LEU A 613 9.06 32.26 16.37
C LEU A 613 9.91 31.05 15.96
N VAL A 614 10.72 30.49 16.86
CA VAL A 614 11.51 29.28 16.61
C VAL A 614 10.61 28.07 16.31
N LEU A 615 9.52 27.90 17.08
CA LEU A 615 8.59 26.80 16.88
C LEU A 615 7.78 26.91 15.59
N THR A 616 7.53 28.11 15.05
CA THR A 616 6.77 28.28 13.82
C THR A 616 7.67 28.35 12.58
N VAL A 617 8.71 29.18 12.62
CA VAL A 617 9.55 29.50 11.47
C VAL A 617 10.43 28.32 11.08
N ILE A 618 11.05 27.63 12.03
CA ILE A 618 11.95 26.51 11.69
C ILE A 618 11.17 25.35 11.05
N PRO A 619 10.07 24.83 11.64
CA PRO A 619 9.33 23.75 10.99
C PRO A 619 8.70 24.16 9.66
N PHE A 620 8.21 25.40 9.53
CA PHE A 620 7.67 25.89 8.26
C PHE A 620 8.77 26.00 7.18
N ALA A 621 9.94 26.53 7.52
CA ALA A 621 11.08 26.62 6.61
C ALA A 621 11.60 25.23 6.22
N VAL A 622 11.62 24.27 7.15
CA VAL A 622 11.96 22.87 6.86
C VAL A 622 10.91 22.25 5.93
N TYR A 623 9.62 22.47 6.18
CA TYR A 623 8.55 21.95 5.34
C TYR A 623 8.65 22.47 3.90
N VAL A 624 8.73 23.80 3.73
CA VAL A 624 8.83 24.42 2.40
C VAL A 624 10.15 24.04 1.71
N SER A 625 11.26 23.98 2.44
CA SER A 625 12.56 23.61 1.85
C SER A 625 12.60 22.15 1.38
N VAL A 626 11.93 21.23 2.07
CA VAL A 626 11.77 19.84 1.62
C VAL A 626 10.98 19.77 0.31
N PHE A 627 9.85 20.48 0.21
CA PHE A 627 9.05 20.50 -1.03
C PHE A 627 9.76 21.24 -2.18
N TYR A 628 10.51 22.30 -1.88
CA TYR A 628 11.35 22.98 -2.85
C TYR A 628 12.43 22.05 -3.38
N ALA A 629 13.17 21.37 -2.50
CA ALA A 629 14.16 20.38 -2.88
C ALA A 629 13.52 19.23 -3.67
N HIS A 630 12.35 18.74 -3.25
CA HIS A 630 11.61 17.68 -3.93
C HIS A 630 11.23 18.06 -5.37
N LEU A 631 10.57 19.22 -5.57
CA LEU A 631 10.19 19.69 -6.90
C LEU A 631 11.40 20.09 -7.77
N ALA A 632 12.49 20.55 -7.16
CA ALA A 632 13.73 20.85 -7.88
C ALA A 632 14.48 19.58 -8.31
N MET A 633 14.46 18.51 -7.50
CA MET A 633 15.07 17.22 -7.80
C MET A 633 14.24 16.36 -8.76
N LEU A 634 12.94 16.66 -8.90
CA LEU A 634 12.01 15.94 -9.77
C LEU A 634 11.52 16.80 -10.94
N PRO A 635 12.42 17.27 -11.82
CA PRO A 635 12.00 18.07 -12.97
C PRO A 635 11.35 17.21 -14.06
N LYS A 636 11.36 15.87 -13.95
CA LYS A 636 10.90 14.95 -15.01
C LYS A 636 9.51 14.37 -14.73
N ALA A 637 8.76 14.10 -15.81
CA ALA A 637 7.50 13.36 -15.75
C ALA A 637 7.71 11.96 -15.17
N GLY A 638 6.77 11.50 -14.34
CA GLY A 638 6.79 10.20 -13.67
C GLY A 638 5.40 9.54 -13.72
N PRO A 639 5.25 8.29 -13.27
CA PRO A 639 4.04 7.47 -13.52
C PRO A 639 2.73 8.03 -12.94
N HIS A 640 2.79 8.99 -12.03
CA HIS A 640 1.63 9.62 -11.38
C HIS A 640 1.45 11.10 -11.77
N ASP A 641 2.19 11.60 -12.76
CA ASP A 641 1.99 12.95 -13.28
C ASP A 641 0.60 13.14 -13.91
N SER A 642 0.01 12.05 -14.42
CA SER A 642 -1.32 11.98 -14.98
C SER A 642 -2.42 12.47 -14.02
N VAL A 643 -2.20 12.48 -12.71
CA VAL A 643 -3.18 13.00 -11.72
C VAL A 643 -3.20 14.53 -11.65
N MET A 644 -2.11 15.16 -12.10
CA MET A 644 -1.93 16.62 -12.11
C MET A 644 -2.59 17.23 -13.35
N THR A 645 -2.72 18.56 -13.39
CA THR A 645 -3.30 19.26 -14.56
C THR A 645 -2.39 19.13 -15.80
N SER A 646 -2.98 19.31 -16.99
CA SER A 646 -2.22 19.34 -18.26
C SER A 646 -1.12 20.41 -18.23
N ALA A 647 -1.35 21.56 -17.58
CA ALA A 647 -0.36 22.62 -17.41
C ALA A 647 0.80 22.20 -16.51
N PHE A 648 0.52 21.51 -15.39
CA PHE A 648 1.55 20.97 -14.51
C PHE A 648 2.38 19.89 -15.22
N GLN A 649 1.73 18.94 -15.89
CA GLN A 649 2.38 17.89 -16.68
C GLN A 649 3.26 18.48 -17.79
N ALA A 650 2.77 19.50 -18.50
CA ALA A 650 3.52 20.20 -19.55
C ALA A 650 4.72 21.00 -18.99
N SER A 651 4.74 21.31 -17.68
CA SER A 651 5.87 21.96 -17.01
C SER A 651 6.99 21.00 -16.56
N LEU A 652 6.78 19.69 -16.68
CA LEU A 652 7.77 18.64 -16.36
C LEU A 652 8.56 18.24 -17.63
N GLN A 653 9.77 17.73 -17.46
CA GLN A 653 10.63 17.27 -18.54
C GLN A 653 10.29 15.82 -18.93
N GLY A 654 9.88 15.61 -20.18
CA GLY A 654 9.38 14.31 -20.66
C GLY A 654 7.87 14.16 -20.44
N GLY A 655 7.26 13.08 -20.96
CA GLY A 655 5.82 12.87 -20.87
C GLY A 655 5.01 13.83 -21.74
N LEU A 656 3.95 14.44 -21.18
CA LEU A 656 3.08 15.34 -21.92
C LEU A 656 3.82 16.55 -22.52
N ALA A 657 4.80 17.09 -21.79
CA ALA A 657 5.61 18.21 -22.26
C ALA A 657 6.47 17.90 -23.48
N SER A 658 6.79 16.63 -23.75
CA SER A 658 7.46 16.25 -25.01
C SER A 658 6.50 16.16 -26.20
N ILE A 659 5.21 15.96 -25.93
CA ILE A 659 4.16 15.76 -26.94
C ILE A 659 3.49 17.10 -27.31
N THR A 660 3.28 18.00 -26.34
CA THR A 660 2.58 19.29 -26.56
C THR A 660 3.49 20.46 -26.92
N ARG A 661 4.79 20.21 -27.06
CA ARG A 661 5.82 21.23 -27.32
C ARG A 661 5.67 21.80 -28.74
N GLY A 662 5.12 23.02 -28.86
CA GLY A 662 5.00 23.74 -30.15
C GLY A 662 3.71 23.51 -30.92
N GLN A 663 2.69 22.94 -30.26
CA GLN A 663 1.34 22.95 -30.81
C GLN A 663 0.79 24.38 -30.91
N PRO A 664 -0.16 24.66 -31.83
CA PRO A 664 -0.74 25.97 -31.91
C PRO A 664 -1.48 26.31 -30.61
N LEU A 665 -1.40 27.57 -30.17
CA LEU A 665 -2.04 28.01 -28.94
C LEU A 665 -3.56 28.06 -29.11
N HIS A 666 -4.03 28.82 -30.11
CA HIS A 666 -5.45 29.08 -30.33
C HIS A 666 -6.10 27.96 -31.13
N VAL A 667 -7.11 27.33 -30.54
CA VAL A 667 -8.00 26.38 -31.21
C VAL A 667 -8.85 27.15 -32.21
N ALA A 668 -8.72 26.81 -33.48
CA ALA A 668 -9.39 27.46 -34.61
C ALA A 668 -10.30 26.48 -35.37
N HIS A 669 -11.13 26.96 -36.28
CA HIS A 669 -11.82 26.05 -37.21
C HIS A 669 -10.83 25.29 -38.09
N GLY A 670 -11.06 23.99 -38.28
CA GLY A 670 -10.13 23.05 -38.91
C GLY A 670 -9.08 22.47 -37.97
N SER A 671 -9.11 22.82 -36.68
CA SER A 671 -8.18 22.28 -35.67
C SER A 671 -8.52 20.83 -35.33
N GLN A 672 -7.51 19.99 -35.25
CA GLN A 672 -7.63 18.65 -34.68
C GLN A 672 -7.13 18.67 -33.24
N ILE A 673 -7.98 18.22 -32.33
CA ILE A 673 -7.76 18.31 -30.89
C ILE A 673 -8.06 16.97 -30.22
N THR A 674 -7.42 16.73 -29.07
CA THR A 674 -7.84 15.69 -28.13
C THR A 674 -8.45 16.34 -26.90
N LEU A 675 -9.64 15.90 -26.49
CA LEU A 675 -10.33 16.42 -25.32
C LEU A 675 -10.11 15.50 -24.12
N ARG A 676 -9.51 16.04 -23.07
CA ARG A 676 -9.28 15.35 -21.80
C ARG A 676 -10.24 15.84 -20.73
N HIS A 677 -10.75 14.91 -19.93
CA HIS A 677 -11.51 15.24 -18.74
C HIS A 677 -10.61 15.82 -17.63
N THR A 678 -11.02 16.93 -17.01
CA THR A 678 -10.12 17.73 -16.15
C THR A 678 -10.08 17.26 -14.69
N HIS A 679 -11.18 16.73 -14.18
CA HIS A 679 -11.35 16.39 -12.76
C HIS A 679 -11.53 14.86 -12.58
N GLY A 680 -11.21 14.29 -11.42
CA GLY A 680 -11.44 12.85 -11.21
C GLY A 680 -10.52 11.93 -12.04
N ARG A 681 -11.06 10.86 -12.62
CA ARG A 681 -10.28 9.86 -13.37
C ARG A 681 -9.79 10.41 -14.70
N THR A 682 -8.57 10.05 -15.07
CA THR A 682 -7.97 10.41 -16.36
C THR A 682 -8.64 9.64 -17.49
N CYS A 683 -9.34 10.36 -18.37
CA CYS A 683 -9.88 9.79 -19.60
C CYS A 683 -10.00 10.85 -20.70
N TRP A 684 -10.02 10.38 -21.94
CA TRP A 684 -10.15 11.19 -23.15
C TRP A 684 -11.46 10.89 -23.85
N LEU A 685 -12.06 11.92 -24.44
CA LEU A 685 -13.22 11.75 -25.30
C LEU A 685 -12.82 10.87 -26.49
N HIS A 686 -13.54 9.77 -26.65
CA HIS A 686 -13.16 8.67 -27.53
C HIS A 686 -14.39 8.22 -28.33
N SER A 687 -14.20 7.85 -29.59
CA SER A 687 -15.26 7.22 -30.39
C SER A 687 -14.67 6.24 -31.38
N HIS A 688 -15.40 5.17 -31.69
CA HIS A 688 -14.91 4.11 -32.57
C HIS A 688 -16.09 3.56 -33.38
N ALA A 689 -15.84 2.76 -34.41
CA ALA A 689 -16.86 2.39 -35.40
C ALA A 689 -18.05 1.58 -34.83
N HIS A 690 -17.96 1.03 -33.62
CA HIS A 690 -19.06 0.32 -32.98
C HIS A 690 -20.21 1.27 -32.62
N VAL A 691 -21.42 0.72 -32.64
CA VAL A 691 -22.68 1.44 -32.40
C VAL A 691 -23.31 0.98 -31.10
N TYR A 692 -24.11 1.83 -30.46
CA TYR A 692 -24.92 1.41 -29.32
C TYR A 692 -25.85 0.26 -29.71
N PRO A 693 -26.17 -0.69 -28.81
CA PRO A 693 -27.11 -1.76 -29.13
C PRO A 693 -28.51 -1.18 -29.34
N VAL A 694 -29.35 -1.80 -30.20
CA VAL A 694 -30.71 -1.29 -30.49
C VAL A 694 -31.57 -1.12 -29.23
N ARG A 695 -31.36 -2.00 -28.24
CA ARG A 695 -31.97 -1.91 -26.91
C ARG A 695 -30.92 -2.13 -25.84
N TYR A 696 -31.06 -1.42 -24.73
CA TYR A 696 -30.25 -1.62 -23.53
C TYR A 696 -30.69 -2.86 -22.75
N THR A 697 -29.89 -3.24 -21.76
CA THR A 697 -30.12 -4.43 -20.92
C THR A 697 -31.42 -4.36 -20.12
N ASP A 698 -31.94 -3.16 -19.87
CA ASP A 698 -33.20 -2.90 -19.18
C ASP A 698 -34.40 -2.78 -20.14
N GLY A 699 -34.21 -3.04 -21.43
CA GLY A 699 -35.26 -3.02 -22.46
C GLY A 699 -35.57 -1.65 -23.06
N ARG A 700 -34.96 -0.56 -22.57
CA ARG A 700 -35.07 0.79 -23.17
C ARG A 700 -34.48 0.79 -24.58
N GLY A 701 -35.07 1.59 -25.47
CA GLY A 701 -34.54 1.81 -26.82
C GLY A 701 -33.30 2.70 -26.79
N SER A 702 -32.34 2.41 -27.65
CA SER A 702 -31.16 3.24 -27.90
C SER A 702 -31.25 3.90 -29.27
N SER A 703 -30.38 4.89 -29.51
CA SER A 703 -30.21 5.53 -30.80
C SER A 703 -29.64 4.63 -31.91
N HIS A 704 -28.95 3.54 -31.53
CA HIS A 704 -28.14 2.72 -32.45
C HIS A 704 -27.10 3.53 -33.24
N GLN A 705 -26.70 4.70 -32.75
CA GLN A 705 -25.67 5.55 -33.35
C GLN A 705 -24.27 5.14 -32.87
N GLN A 706 -23.23 5.76 -33.44
CA GLN A 706 -21.84 5.42 -33.10
C GLN A 706 -21.56 5.76 -31.62
N GLN A 707 -20.91 4.85 -30.92
CA GLN A 707 -20.62 5.00 -29.48
C GLN A 707 -19.63 6.13 -29.23
N VAL A 708 -19.88 6.92 -28.19
CA VAL A 708 -18.94 7.92 -27.65
C VAL A 708 -18.70 7.60 -26.19
N THR A 709 -17.45 7.47 -25.82
CA THR A 709 -17.01 7.00 -24.51
C THR A 709 -15.89 7.88 -23.97
N CYS A 710 -15.57 7.70 -22.69
CA CYS A 710 -14.34 8.24 -22.11
C CYS A 710 -13.35 7.10 -21.90
N TYR A 711 -12.29 7.10 -22.71
CA TYR A 711 -11.29 6.04 -22.69
C TYR A 711 -10.08 6.44 -21.84
N SER A 712 -9.60 5.53 -21.00
CA SER A 712 -8.51 5.83 -20.05
C SER A 712 -7.11 5.79 -20.67
N PHE A 713 -7.01 5.49 -21.97
CA PHE A 713 -5.76 5.47 -22.71
C PHE A 713 -5.89 6.31 -23.97
N LYS A 714 -4.76 6.78 -24.49
CA LYS A 714 -4.70 7.52 -25.75
C LYS A 714 -4.51 6.59 -26.93
N ASP A 715 -5.27 6.81 -27.99
CA ASP A 715 -5.12 6.19 -29.30
C ASP A 715 -5.57 7.15 -30.42
N VAL A 716 -5.63 6.64 -31.64
CA VAL A 716 -6.05 7.41 -32.82
C VAL A 716 -7.54 7.82 -32.78
N ASN A 717 -8.36 7.17 -31.96
CA ASN A 717 -9.80 7.42 -31.82
C ASN A 717 -10.12 8.57 -30.84
N ASN A 718 -9.10 9.22 -30.27
CA ASN A 718 -9.26 10.40 -29.43
C ASN A 718 -9.20 11.73 -30.18
N TRP A 719 -8.89 11.70 -31.48
CA TRP A 719 -8.79 12.92 -32.30
C TRP A 719 -10.17 13.41 -32.72
N TRP A 720 -10.42 14.70 -32.52
CA TRP A 720 -11.64 15.40 -32.91
C TRP A 720 -11.29 16.61 -33.77
N ILE A 721 -12.05 16.89 -34.82
CA ILE A 721 -11.87 18.04 -35.70
C ILE A 721 -12.92 19.08 -35.37
N VAL A 722 -12.49 20.29 -35.05
CA VAL A 722 -13.38 21.41 -34.78
C VAL A 722 -13.78 22.06 -36.10
N LYS A 723 -15.07 22.04 -36.42
CA LYS A 723 -15.63 22.51 -37.68
C LYS A 723 -16.64 23.64 -37.42
N ARG A 724 -16.72 24.59 -38.36
CA ARG A 724 -17.78 25.61 -38.35
C ARG A 724 -19.07 25.06 -38.98
N PRO A 725 -20.26 25.30 -38.40
CA PRO A 725 -21.52 24.73 -38.90
C PRO A 725 -21.86 25.08 -40.36
N ASP A 726 -21.51 26.29 -40.80
CA ASP A 726 -21.84 26.89 -42.10
C ASP A 726 -20.75 26.70 -43.17
N GLN A 727 -19.58 26.16 -42.81
CA GLN A 727 -18.46 25.97 -43.75
C GLN A 727 -18.22 24.49 -44.04
N ALA A 728 -18.13 24.14 -45.32
CA ALA A 728 -17.83 22.78 -45.76
C ALA A 728 -16.34 22.42 -45.61
N SER A 729 -15.44 23.42 -45.65
CA SER A 729 -14.00 23.19 -45.53
C SER A 729 -13.62 22.73 -44.12
N LEU A 730 -12.73 21.74 -44.07
CA LEU A 730 -12.14 21.19 -42.84
C LEU A 730 -10.70 21.68 -42.63
N SER A 731 -10.17 22.48 -43.56
CA SER A 731 -8.84 23.06 -43.47
C SER A 731 -8.86 24.37 -42.67
N VAL A 732 -7.75 24.67 -41.98
CA VAL A 732 -7.61 25.91 -41.22
C VAL A 732 -7.37 27.08 -42.16
N SER A 733 -8.11 28.19 -41.96
CA SER A 733 -7.92 29.45 -42.69
C SER A 733 -6.56 30.09 -42.39
N ARG A 734 -6.07 30.93 -43.32
CA ARG A 734 -4.88 31.77 -43.10
C ARG A 734 -5.30 33.24 -43.23
N PRO A 735 -5.34 34.03 -42.13
CA PRO A 735 -4.94 33.69 -40.75
C PRO A 735 -5.92 32.74 -40.03
N PRO A 736 -5.45 31.98 -39.01
CA PRO A 736 -6.30 31.07 -38.24
C PRO A 736 -7.44 31.81 -37.55
N ASP A 737 -8.65 31.32 -37.77
CA ASP A 737 -9.86 31.85 -37.17
C ASP A 737 -10.13 31.20 -35.80
N ALA A 738 -9.60 31.83 -34.75
CA ALA A 738 -9.63 31.32 -33.39
C ALA A 738 -11.05 31.34 -32.80
N ILE A 739 -11.44 30.25 -32.16
CA ILE A 739 -12.74 30.09 -31.51
C ILE A 739 -12.75 30.87 -30.20
N ARG A 740 -13.80 31.66 -29.98
CA ARG A 740 -14.01 32.48 -28.79
C ARG A 740 -15.04 31.89 -27.86
N HIS A 741 -15.08 32.40 -26.63
CA HIS A 741 -16.16 32.09 -25.71
C HIS A 741 -17.53 32.40 -26.35
N GLY A 742 -18.46 31.44 -26.29
CA GLY A 742 -19.82 31.58 -26.80
C GLY A 742 -20.00 31.14 -28.25
N ASP A 743 -18.91 30.84 -28.98
CA ASP A 743 -18.99 30.36 -30.36
C ASP A 743 -19.61 28.96 -30.44
N VAL A 744 -20.31 28.70 -31.54
CA VAL A 744 -20.95 27.42 -31.84
C VAL A 744 -20.11 26.63 -32.84
N VAL A 745 -19.77 25.40 -32.48
CA VAL A 745 -18.90 24.51 -33.25
C VAL A 745 -19.55 23.14 -33.47
N GLN A 746 -19.08 22.44 -34.49
CA GLN A 746 -19.29 21.00 -34.68
C GLN A 746 -17.99 20.27 -34.37
N LEU A 747 -18.08 19.17 -33.62
CA LEU A 747 -16.93 18.30 -33.35
C LEU A 747 -17.07 17.02 -34.18
N LEU A 748 -16.19 16.81 -35.14
CA LEU A 748 -16.18 15.60 -35.96
C LEU A 748 -15.15 14.61 -35.41
N HIS A 749 -15.51 13.34 -35.29
CA HIS A 749 -14.56 12.30 -34.93
C HIS A 749 -13.50 12.14 -36.03
N GLY A 750 -12.21 12.12 -35.67
CA GLY A 750 -11.08 12.26 -36.61
C GLY A 750 -11.01 11.18 -37.69
N ILE A 751 -11.32 9.93 -37.35
CA ILE A 751 -11.28 8.81 -38.30
C ILE A 751 -12.61 8.66 -39.03
N THR A 752 -13.71 8.56 -38.30
CA THR A 752 -15.01 8.26 -38.92
C THR A 752 -15.67 9.49 -39.55
N SER A 753 -15.17 10.69 -39.26
CA SER A 753 -15.72 11.99 -39.68
C SER A 753 -17.19 12.20 -39.29
N ARG A 754 -17.71 11.44 -38.33
CA ARG A 754 -19.07 11.57 -37.81
C ARG A 754 -19.14 12.65 -36.75
N ALA A 755 -20.22 13.44 -36.74
CA ALA A 755 -20.36 14.57 -35.83
C ALA A 755 -20.82 14.14 -34.44
N LEU A 756 -20.21 14.68 -33.39
CA LEU A 756 -20.64 14.54 -32.01
C LEU A 756 -22.06 15.10 -31.84
N ASN A 757 -22.94 14.29 -31.28
CA ASN A 757 -24.38 14.51 -31.26
C ASN A 757 -24.93 14.15 -29.87
N SER A 758 -25.94 14.89 -29.43
CA SER A 758 -26.77 14.53 -28.29
C SER A 758 -28.23 14.69 -28.68
N HIS A 759 -29.11 13.90 -28.10
CA HIS A 759 -30.52 13.91 -28.48
C HIS A 759 -31.38 13.39 -27.33
N ASP A 760 -32.71 13.42 -27.49
CA ASP A 760 -33.65 13.02 -26.45
C ASP A 760 -33.80 11.49 -26.35
N VAL A 761 -32.67 10.82 -26.15
CA VAL A 761 -32.57 9.41 -25.80
C VAL A 761 -31.80 9.33 -24.49
N ALA A 762 -32.30 8.54 -23.56
CA ALA A 762 -31.67 8.37 -22.25
C ALA A 762 -30.35 7.60 -22.37
N ALA A 763 -29.32 8.03 -21.63
CA ALA A 763 -28.04 7.36 -21.61
C ALA A 763 -28.16 5.90 -21.07
N PRO A 764 -27.28 4.99 -21.53
CA PRO A 764 -27.37 3.56 -21.24
C PRO A 764 -27.36 3.23 -19.75
N VAL A 765 -26.44 3.83 -18.98
CA VAL A 765 -26.22 3.55 -17.55
C VAL A 765 -26.78 4.68 -16.68
N SER A 766 -26.75 5.92 -17.18
CA SER A 766 -27.26 7.11 -16.47
C SER A 766 -28.59 7.61 -17.08
N PRO A 767 -29.74 6.96 -16.83
CA PRO A 767 -31.01 7.23 -17.51
C PRO A 767 -31.54 8.66 -17.34
N GLN A 768 -31.05 9.39 -16.34
CA GLN A 768 -31.44 10.77 -16.04
C GLN A 768 -30.78 11.80 -16.98
N SER A 769 -29.74 11.37 -17.72
CA SER A 769 -28.96 12.20 -18.64
C SER A 769 -29.19 11.75 -20.09
N GLN A 770 -28.87 12.62 -21.04
CA GLN A 770 -29.00 12.33 -22.47
C GLN A 770 -27.80 11.53 -23.00
N GLU A 771 -28.08 10.62 -23.94
CA GLU A 771 -27.11 9.82 -24.65
C GLU A 771 -26.25 10.70 -25.57
N VAL A 772 -24.93 10.55 -25.49
CA VAL A 772 -23.97 11.17 -26.40
C VAL A 772 -23.46 10.12 -27.38
N SER A 773 -23.51 10.45 -28.67
CA SER A 773 -23.16 9.58 -29.78
C SER A 773 -22.49 10.36 -30.91
N CYS A 774 -21.95 9.67 -31.92
CA CYS A 774 -21.69 10.32 -33.22
C CYS A 774 -22.80 9.98 -34.20
N TYR A 775 -23.35 11.03 -34.82
CA TYR A 775 -24.51 10.96 -35.69
C TYR A 775 -24.31 10.02 -36.88
N ILE A 776 -25.25 9.09 -37.06
CA ILE A 776 -25.35 8.21 -38.23
C ILE A 776 -26.68 8.50 -38.91
N ASP A 777 -26.62 8.88 -40.19
CA ASP A 777 -27.83 9.07 -40.99
C ASP A 777 -28.35 7.71 -41.46
N TYR A 778 -29.33 7.18 -40.75
CA TYR A 778 -30.05 5.96 -41.13
C TYR A 778 -31.21 6.23 -42.09
N ASN A 779 -31.33 7.44 -42.66
CA ASN A 779 -32.47 7.86 -43.48
C ASN A 779 -33.81 7.77 -42.72
N VAL A 780 -33.75 7.96 -41.40
CA VAL A 780 -34.89 8.02 -40.46
C VAL A 780 -35.13 9.48 -40.10
N SER A 781 -36.37 9.87 -39.81
CA SER A 781 -36.85 11.24 -39.60
C SER A 781 -36.26 12.01 -38.39
N MET A 782 -35.09 11.64 -37.87
CA MET A 782 -34.43 12.32 -36.76
C MET A 782 -33.31 13.23 -37.30
N PRO A 783 -33.49 14.56 -37.28
CA PRO A 783 -32.45 15.48 -37.73
C PRO A 783 -31.22 15.44 -36.81
N ALA A 784 -30.05 15.70 -37.37
CA ALA A 784 -28.81 15.80 -36.60
C ALA A 784 -28.85 16.99 -35.62
N GLN A 785 -28.52 16.74 -34.36
CA GLN A 785 -28.38 17.73 -33.27
C GLN A 785 -26.91 17.75 -32.82
N ASN A 786 -26.06 18.35 -33.66
CA ASN A 786 -24.61 18.21 -33.57
C ASN A 786 -23.88 19.53 -33.29
N LEU A 787 -24.60 20.53 -32.80
CA LEU A 787 -24.10 21.87 -32.51
C LEU A 787 -23.77 22.01 -31.02
N TRP A 788 -22.56 22.47 -30.73
CA TRP A 788 -22.04 22.66 -29.37
C TRP A 788 -21.53 24.09 -29.20
N ARG A 789 -21.98 24.79 -28.16
CA ARG A 789 -21.47 26.09 -27.74
C ARG A 789 -20.27 25.89 -26.82
N VAL A 790 -19.20 26.66 -27.04
CA VAL A 790 -17.97 26.59 -26.24
C VAL A 790 -18.01 27.59 -25.08
N ASP A 791 -18.04 27.09 -23.86
CA ASP A 791 -18.00 27.89 -22.64
C ASP A 791 -16.64 27.81 -21.94
N ILE A 792 -15.85 28.89 -21.95
CA ILE A 792 -14.54 28.95 -21.27
C ILE A 792 -14.75 29.29 -19.79
N VAL A 793 -14.34 28.39 -18.91
CA VAL A 793 -14.58 28.43 -17.46
C VAL A 793 -13.59 29.32 -16.73
N ASN A 794 -12.31 29.23 -17.09
CA ASN A 794 -11.22 30.01 -16.50
C ASN A 794 -10.87 31.25 -17.33
N ARG A 795 -11.89 31.93 -17.87
CA ARG A 795 -11.71 33.14 -18.69
C ARG A 795 -11.40 34.36 -17.82
N ASP A 796 -10.50 35.21 -18.31
CA ASP A 796 -10.20 36.52 -17.69
C ASP A 796 -11.08 37.64 -18.27
N SER A 797 -11.60 37.47 -19.49
CA SER A 797 -12.49 38.41 -20.19
C SER A 797 -13.51 37.67 -21.08
N GLU A 798 -14.58 38.35 -21.48
CA GLU A 798 -15.61 37.78 -22.37
C GLU A 798 -15.10 37.58 -23.82
N ASP A 799 -14.02 38.26 -24.21
CA ASP A 799 -13.33 38.07 -25.50
C ASP A 799 -12.28 36.96 -25.49
N ALA A 800 -12.25 36.12 -24.44
CA ALA A 800 -11.27 35.06 -24.30
C ALA A 800 -11.35 34.03 -25.45
N THR A 801 -10.19 33.65 -25.97
CA THR A 801 -10.03 32.62 -27.00
C THR A 801 -9.86 31.24 -26.38
N TRP A 802 -10.31 30.21 -27.09
CA TRP A 802 -10.11 28.82 -26.68
C TRP A 802 -8.67 28.40 -26.96
N ASP A 803 -7.87 28.31 -25.90
CA ASP A 803 -6.45 27.97 -25.97
C ASP A 803 -6.18 26.53 -25.52
N SER A 804 -5.28 25.85 -26.22
CA SER A 804 -4.80 24.52 -25.84
C SER A 804 -4.03 24.55 -24.52
N ILE A 805 -4.15 23.48 -23.72
CA ILE A 805 -3.57 23.27 -22.37
C ILE A 805 -4.13 24.21 -21.30
N ARG A 806 -4.33 25.49 -21.60
CA ARG A 806 -4.69 26.53 -20.62
C ARG A 806 -6.18 26.65 -20.41
N SER A 807 -6.99 26.62 -21.47
CA SER A 807 -8.43 26.81 -21.33
C SER A 807 -9.10 25.55 -20.78
N LEU A 808 -9.92 25.76 -19.76
CA LEU A 808 -10.88 24.80 -19.26
C LEU A 808 -12.22 25.14 -19.88
N VAL A 809 -12.81 24.22 -20.64
CA VAL A 809 -14.02 24.48 -21.41
C VAL A 809 -15.16 23.53 -21.03
N ARG A 810 -16.39 24.02 -21.14
CA ARG A 810 -17.60 23.19 -21.20
C ARG A 810 -18.15 23.25 -22.61
N LEU A 811 -18.60 22.10 -23.10
CA LEU A 811 -19.29 22.01 -24.38
C LEU A 811 -20.78 21.89 -24.09
N VAL A 812 -21.54 22.93 -24.43
CA VAL A 812 -22.98 23.02 -24.16
C VAL A 812 -23.74 22.72 -25.44
N HIS A 813 -24.49 21.63 -25.46
CA HIS A 813 -25.34 21.24 -26.57
C HIS A 813 -26.38 22.33 -26.86
N VAL A 814 -26.47 22.80 -28.10
CA VAL A 814 -27.28 23.98 -28.45
C VAL A 814 -28.78 23.70 -28.34
N ASP A 815 -29.22 22.53 -28.83
CA ASP A 815 -30.66 22.19 -28.90
C ASP A 815 -31.25 21.87 -27.52
N SER A 816 -30.49 21.19 -26.65
CA SER A 816 -30.98 20.77 -25.33
C SER A 816 -30.46 21.61 -24.16
N GLY A 817 -29.50 22.51 -24.38
CA GLY A 817 -28.84 23.30 -23.34
C GLY A 817 -28.03 22.47 -22.34
N SER A 818 -27.76 21.20 -22.63
CA SER A 818 -27.07 20.27 -21.72
C SER A 818 -25.55 20.28 -21.96
N ALA A 819 -24.74 20.19 -20.90
CA ALA A 819 -23.28 20.12 -21.00
C ALA A 819 -22.78 18.68 -21.15
N LEU A 820 -21.75 18.50 -21.98
CA LEU A 820 -21.01 17.25 -22.11
C LEU A 820 -20.32 16.91 -20.77
N ARG A 821 -20.69 15.78 -20.17
CA ARG A 821 -20.26 15.36 -18.83
C ARG A 821 -19.68 13.95 -18.84
N PHE A 822 -18.61 13.76 -18.09
CA PHE A 822 -18.14 12.44 -17.68
C PHE A 822 -19.05 11.88 -16.57
N SER A 823 -19.69 10.74 -16.79
CA SER A 823 -20.67 10.18 -15.83
C SER A 823 -20.04 9.54 -14.59
N GLY A 824 -18.79 9.09 -14.69
CA GLY A 824 -18.13 8.25 -13.68
C GLY A 824 -18.51 6.76 -13.73
N ARG A 825 -19.50 6.38 -14.53
CA ARG A 825 -19.98 4.99 -14.67
C ARG A 825 -19.32 4.28 -15.85
N GLN A 826 -19.24 2.95 -15.79
CA GLN A 826 -18.69 2.13 -16.87
C GLN A 826 -19.81 1.48 -17.68
N LEU A 827 -19.61 1.42 -19.00
CA LEU A 827 -20.48 0.72 -19.91
C LEU A 827 -20.34 -0.81 -19.73
N PRO A 828 -21.36 -1.61 -20.09
CA PRO A 828 -21.27 -3.06 -20.10
C PRO A 828 -20.27 -3.60 -21.15
N SER A 829 -20.20 -4.92 -21.30
CA SER A 829 -19.28 -5.59 -22.24
C SER A 829 -19.39 -5.11 -23.69
N TRP A 830 -20.59 -4.74 -24.15
CA TRP A 830 -20.82 -4.19 -25.49
C TRP A 830 -20.19 -2.80 -25.70
N GLY A 831 -19.89 -2.08 -24.62
CA GLY A 831 -19.15 -0.81 -24.61
C GLY A 831 -17.72 -0.98 -24.09
N PHE A 832 -17.18 -2.20 -24.15
CA PHE A 832 -15.79 -2.55 -23.79
C PHE A 832 -15.36 -2.15 -22.37
N HIS A 833 -16.31 -2.01 -21.44
CA HIS A 833 -16.05 -1.50 -20.08
C HIS A 833 -15.40 -0.11 -20.05
N GLN A 834 -15.54 0.67 -21.13
CA GLN A 834 -15.13 2.07 -21.19
C GLN A 834 -16.11 2.92 -20.37
N HIS A 835 -15.71 4.13 -20.01
CA HIS A 835 -16.56 5.00 -19.20
C HIS A 835 -17.61 5.71 -20.05
N GLU A 836 -18.81 5.88 -19.50
CA GLU A 836 -19.94 6.52 -20.16
C GLU A 836 -19.76 8.05 -20.17
N VAL A 837 -19.99 8.67 -21.33
CA VAL A 837 -20.11 10.13 -21.52
C VAL A 837 -21.56 10.47 -21.80
N VAL A 838 -22.07 11.50 -21.12
CA VAL A 838 -23.49 11.89 -21.17
C VAL A 838 -23.62 13.39 -21.40
N ALA A 839 -24.81 13.85 -21.80
CA ALA A 839 -25.15 15.27 -21.78
C ALA A 839 -26.11 15.54 -20.61
N ASP A 840 -25.72 16.45 -19.73
CA ASP A 840 -26.40 16.75 -18.47
C ASP A 840 -26.89 18.20 -18.41
N LYS A 841 -28.09 18.43 -17.87
CA LYS A 841 -28.64 19.79 -17.71
C LYS A 841 -27.93 20.59 -16.62
N VAL A 842 -27.21 19.92 -15.69
CA VAL A 842 -26.48 20.60 -14.61
C VAL A 842 -25.12 21.10 -15.09
N LEU A 843 -25.08 22.36 -15.54
CA LEU A 843 -23.87 22.99 -16.09
C LEU A 843 -22.75 23.28 -15.07
N THR A 844 -23.08 23.35 -13.78
CA THR A 844 -22.13 23.74 -12.72
C THR A 844 -21.26 22.58 -12.23
N HIS A 845 -21.50 21.36 -12.71
CA HIS A 845 -20.78 20.17 -12.25
C HIS A 845 -19.30 20.17 -12.70
N GLN A 846 -18.36 19.78 -11.84
CA GLN A 846 -16.92 19.77 -12.20
C GLN A 846 -16.58 18.78 -13.33
N ASP A 847 -17.36 17.70 -13.44
CA ASP A 847 -17.18 16.68 -14.49
C ASP A 847 -17.64 17.12 -15.91
N THR A 848 -18.13 18.36 -16.04
CA THR A 848 -18.46 18.96 -17.35
C THR A 848 -17.27 19.67 -17.99
N VAL A 849 -16.13 19.71 -17.29
CA VAL A 849 -14.97 20.53 -17.66
C VAL A 849 -13.94 19.69 -18.41
N TRP A 850 -13.68 20.09 -19.65
CA TRP A 850 -12.75 19.46 -20.57
C TRP A 850 -11.57 20.39 -20.88
N ASN A 851 -10.43 19.81 -21.21
CA ASN A 851 -9.22 20.52 -21.57
C ASN A 851 -8.66 19.95 -22.88
N VAL A 852 -8.23 20.84 -23.78
CA VAL A 852 -7.55 20.43 -25.01
C VAL A 852 -6.10 20.12 -24.67
N GLU A 853 -5.73 18.86 -24.77
CA GLU A 853 -4.38 18.41 -24.40
C GLU A 853 -3.42 18.51 -25.60
N GLU A 854 -3.76 17.82 -26.70
CA GLU A 854 -3.03 17.88 -27.97
C GLU A 854 -3.81 18.67 -29.01
N HIS A 855 -3.08 19.44 -29.84
CA HIS A 855 -3.68 20.30 -30.85
C HIS A 855 -2.81 20.39 -32.13
N ARG A 856 -3.44 20.36 -33.30
CA ARG A 856 -2.81 20.64 -34.60
C ARG A 856 -3.77 21.28 -35.60
N TYR A 857 -3.24 21.99 -36.58
CA TYR A 857 -4.02 22.52 -37.69
C TYR A 857 -4.10 21.52 -38.86
N THR A 858 -5.31 21.26 -39.35
CA THR A 858 -5.52 20.43 -40.55
C THR A 858 -5.05 21.18 -41.80
N LYS A 859 -4.15 20.57 -42.57
CA LYS A 859 -3.63 21.12 -43.84
C LYS A 859 -4.20 20.42 -45.10
N ALA A 860 -4.68 19.19 -44.98
CA ALA A 860 -5.16 18.36 -46.08
C ALA A 860 -6.70 18.37 -46.24
N GLU A 861 -7.19 18.63 -47.45
CA GLU A 861 -8.61 18.55 -47.80
C GLU A 861 -9.08 17.10 -48.03
N ASP A 862 -8.22 16.23 -48.56
CA ASP A 862 -8.56 14.83 -48.89
C ASP A 862 -8.60 13.92 -47.64
N ARG A 863 -9.63 13.06 -47.58
CA ARG A 863 -9.93 12.18 -46.46
C ARG A 863 -8.88 11.08 -46.28
N LYS A 864 -8.41 10.47 -47.37
CA LYS A 864 -7.43 9.37 -47.30
C LYS A 864 -6.04 9.86 -46.88
N GLU A 865 -5.67 11.07 -47.28
CA GLU A 865 -4.41 11.70 -46.89
C GLU A 865 -4.44 12.07 -45.40
N ARG A 866 -5.57 12.57 -44.90
CA ARG A 866 -5.79 12.85 -43.48
C ARG A 866 -5.70 11.59 -42.61
N GLU A 867 -6.34 10.49 -43.03
CA GLU A 867 -6.26 9.20 -42.34
C GLU A 867 -4.82 8.68 -42.30
N ARG A 868 -4.01 8.92 -43.34
CA ARG A 868 -2.59 8.58 -43.36
C ARG A 868 -1.75 9.48 -42.46
N GLU A 869 -1.96 10.79 -42.49
CA GLU A 869 -1.30 11.75 -41.59
C GLU A 869 -1.61 11.48 -40.11
N LEU A 870 -2.85 11.07 -39.80
CA LEU A 870 -3.28 10.62 -38.47
C LEU A 870 -2.49 9.40 -37.98
N VAL A 871 -2.07 8.52 -38.89
CA VAL A 871 -1.35 7.27 -38.61
C VAL A 871 0.17 7.44 -38.63
N SER A 872 0.71 8.41 -39.38
CA SER A 872 2.16 8.52 -39.66
C SER A 872 2.91 9.64 -38.91
N ALA A 873 2.25 10.48 -38.13
CA ALA A 873 2.88 11.69 -37.59
C ALA A 873 3.73 11.45 -36.31
N GLU A 874 5.05 11.42 -36.48
CA GLU A 874 6.05 11.71 -35.43
C GLU A 874 6.18 13.23 -35.23
N MET A 875 6.26 13.73 -33.98
CA MET A 875 6.25 15.16 -33.66
C MET A 875 7.67 15.75 -33.46
N ILE A 876 7.94 16.94 -34.03
CA ILE A 876 9.19 17.73 -33.82
C ILE A 876 8.82 19.17 -33.35
N PRO A 877 9.56 19.79 -32.39
CA PRO A 877 9.03 20.77 -31.41
C PRO A 877 9.46 22.24 -31.59
N THR A 878 8.74 23.19 -30.94
CA THR A 878 9.31 24.46 -30.38
C THR A 878 8.49 25.09 -29.24
N ALA A 879 9.19 25.45 -28.14
CA ALA A 879 8.82 26.24 -26.93
C ALA A 879 8.07 25.55 -25.75
N VAL A 880 8.47 25.90 -24.52
CA VAL A 880 8.18 25.21 -23.24
C VAL A 880 7.20 26.02 -22.38
N THR A 881 6.20 25.36 -21.78
CA THR A 881 5.33 25.94 -20.73
C THR A 881 6.04 25.97 -19.38
N GLN A 882 6.11 27.14 -18.74
CA GLN A 882 6.75 27.32 -17.43
C GLN A 882 5.69 27.62 -16.36
N LEU A 883 5.76 26.90 -15.22
CA LEU A 883 5.01 27.19 -14.01
C LEU A 883 5.96 27.60 -12.90
N THR A 884 5.55 28.53 -12.04
CA THR A 884 6.28 28.96 -10.85
C THR A 884 6.27 27.90 -9.76
N PHE A 885 7.22 27.98 -8.82
CA PHE A 885 7.25 27.09 -7.65
C PHE A 885 5.94 27.14 -6.85
N TRP A 886 5.36 28.33 -6.66
CA TRP A 886 4.16 28.50 -5.85
C TRP A 886 2.92 27.89 -6.50
N GLU A 887 2.79 27.96 -7.83
CA GLU A 887 1.73 27.28 -8.56
C GLU A 887 1.88 25.76 -8.44
N LYS A 888 3.10 25.23 -8.64
CA LYS A 888 3.38 23.80 -8.47
C LYS A 888 3.14 23.33 -7.03
N PHE A 889 3.57 24.11 -6.05
CA PHE A 889 3.38 23.81 -4.63
C PHE A 889 1.90 23.84 -4.25
N ALA A 890 1.16 24.87 -4.63
CA ALA A 890 -0.26 25.00 -4.31
C ALA A 890 -1.10 23.90 -4.96
N GLU A 891 -0.85 23.58 -6.24
CA GLU A 891 -1.52 22.48 -6.94
C GLU A 891 -1.22 21.13 -6.29
N LEU A 892 0.05 20.86 -5.97
CA LEU A 892 0.45 19.62 -5.31
C LEU A 892 -0.18 19.52 -3.91
N GLN A 893 -0.17 20.58 -3.10
CA GLN A 893 -0.80 20.59 -1.78
C GLN A 893 -2.32 20.41 -1.90
N TYR A 894 -2.97 21.09 -2.84
CA TYR A 894 -4.38 20.93 -3.11
C TYR A 894 -4.70 19.49 -3.50
N LYS A 895 -3.93 18.88 -4.40
CA LYS A 895 -4.11 17.47 -4.79
C LYS A 895 -3.82 16.50 -3.65
N MET A 896 -2.82 16.77 -2.80
CA MET A 896 -2.52 15.96 -1.61
C MET A 896 -3.59 16.07 -0.49
N ILE A 897 -4.39 17.13 -0.50
CA ILE A 897 -5.48 17.38 0.45
C ILE A 897 -6.83 16.92 -0.12
N ALA A 898 -7.10 17.22 -1.40
CA ALA A 898 -8.38 17.02 -2.08
C ALA A 898 -8.45 15.73 -2.93
N HIS A 899 -7.31 15.17 -3.34
CA HIS A 899 -7.24 14.00 -4.20
C HIS A 899 -6.54 12.84 -3.49
N ALA A 900 -7.34 11.86 -3.06
CA ALA A 900 -6.89 10.50 -2.78
C ALA A 900 -7.54 9.53 -3.79
N PRO A 901 -7.36 9.70 -5.12
CA PRO A 901 -8.13 8.94 -6.11
C PRO A 901 -7.70 7.47 -6.23
N ASP A 902 -6.47 7.13 -5.80
CA ASP A 902 -5.95 5.75 -5.80
C ASP A 902 -5.84 5.13 -4.40
N ALA A 903 -6.18 5.88 -3.34
CA ALA A 903 -6.57 5.21 -2.11
C ALA A 903 -7.95 4.60 -2.43
N PRO A 904 -8.12 3.26 -2.40
CA PRO A 904 -9.42 2.64 -2.64
C PRO A 904 -10.43 3.39 -1.78
N HIS A 905 -11.39 4.08 -2.44
CA HIS A 905 -12.23 5.15 -1.87
C HIS A 905 -12.05 5.24 -0.37
N GLY A 906 -11.23 6.20 0.09
CA GLY A 906 -10.86 6.34 1.51
C GLY A 906 -12.06 5.90 2.34
N HIS A 907 -11.86 4.81 3.10
CA HIS A 907 -12.93 3.94 3.60
C HIS A 907 -14.17 4.78 3.94
N MET A 908 -15.40 4.34 3.65
CA MET A 908 -16.63 5.11 3.96
C MET A 908 -16.68 5.69 5.40
N PHE A 909 -15.85 5.12 6.28
CA PHE A 909 -15.65 5.43 7.68
C PHE A 909 -14.31 6.10 8.05
N ALA A 910 -13.51 6.50 7.08
CA ALA A 910 -12.30 7.28 7.29
C ALA A 910 -12.70 8.64 7.87
N SER A 911 -12.15 8.97 9.04
CA SER A 911 -12.39 10.25 9.71
C SER A 911 -11.43 11.30 9.20
N ASP A 912 -11.93 12.52 9.06
CA ASP A 912 -11.12 13.65 8.66
C ASP A 912 -10.32 14.18 9.86
N PRO A 913 -9.11 14.74 9.65
CA PRO A 913 -8.24 15.15 10.76
C PRO A 913 -8.87 16.15 11.75
N SER A 914 -9.81 16.96 11.29
CA SER A 914 -10.59 17.89 12.11
C SER A 914 -11.51 17.17 13.10
N GLU A 915 -11.89 15.93 12.81
CA GLU A 915 -12.84 15.14 13.58
C GLU A 915 -12.16 14.32 14.68
N TRP A 916 -10.86 14.07 14.58
CA TRP A 916 -10.12 13.16 15.46
C TRP A 916 -10.01 13.62 16.92
N PRO A 917 -9.77 14.91 17.25
CA PRO A 917 -9.67 15.34 18.65
C PRO A 917 -10.98 15.19 19.41
N LEU A 918 -12.10 15.21 18.68
CA LEU A 918 -13.45 15.17 19.23
C LEU A 918 -14.19 13.86 18.87
N LEU A 919 -13.54 12.96 18.14
CA LEU A 919 -14.09 11.69 17.63
C LEU A 919 -15.47 11.88 16.98
N ILE A 920 -15.64 12.97 16.19
CA ILE A 920 -16.96 13.41 15.67
C ILE A 920 -17.55 12.38 14.71
N ARG A 921 -16.69 11.68 13.97
CA ARG A 921 -17.06 10.66 13.00
C ARG A 921 -16.71 9.28 13.54
N SER A 922 -17.73 8.44 13.66
CA SER A 922 -17.59 7.05 14.08
C SER A 922 -17.24 6.16 12.91
N ILE A 923 -16.44 5.12 13.17
CA ILE A 923 -16.27 4.04 12.19
C ILE A 923 -17.49 3.15 12.26
N ALA A 924 -18.25 2.98 11.17
CA ALA A 924 -19.33 2.00 11.18
C ALA A 924 -18.71 0.61 11.02
N TYR A 925 -18.69 -0.14 12.12
CA TYR A 925 -18.32 -1.55 12.10
C TYR A 925 -19.34 -2.36 11.29
N TRP A 926 -20.60 -1.92 11.26
CA TRP A 926 -21.72 -2.56 10.58
C TRP A 926 -22.90 -1.58 10.43
N LEU A 927 -23.70 -1.74 9.38
CA LEU A 927 -24.96 -1.02 9.12
C LEU A 927 -26.10 -2.05 9.08
N SER A 928 -27.11 -1.87 9.94
CA SER A 928 -28.27 -2.76 10.00
C SER A 928 -29.17 -2.58 8.78
N PRO A 929 -29.65 -3.65 8.13
CA PRO A 929 -30.62 -3.56 7.03
C PRO A 929 -31.95 -2.90 7.46
N ASN A 930 -32.31 -3.02 8.74
CA ASN A 930 -33.64 -2.68 9.25
C ASN A 930 -33.63 -1.54 10.29
N SER A 931 -32.45 -1.02 10.67
CA SER A 931 -32.36 0.06 11.67
C SER A 931 -31.26 1.07 11.34
N ASN A 932 -31.61 2.36 11.34
CA ASN A 932 -30.65 3.47 11.19
C ASN A 932 -29.72 3.67 12.41
N CYS A 933 -29.63 2.67 13.29
CA CYS A 933 -28.76 2.70 14.46
C CYS A 933 -27.36 2.28 14.04
N LEU A 934 -26.56 3.26 13.58
CA LEU A 934 -25.10 3.21 13.75
C LEU A 934 -24.83 2.86 15.23
N PRO A 935 -23.88 1.98 15.59
CA PRO A 935 -23.41 1.85 16.96
C PRO A 935 -22.77 3.20 17.35
N ARG A 936 -23.61 4.12 17.85
CA ARG A 936 -23.25 5.48 18.24
C ARG A 936 -22.35 5.41 19.46
N THR A 937 -21.05 5.55 19.26
CA THR A 937 -20.18 6.04 20.33
C THR A 937 -20.40 7.55 20.45
N VAL A 938 -21.24 7.94 21.43
CA VAL A 938 -21.42 9.26 22.05
C VAL A 938 -21.80 10.45 21.14
N ARG A 939 -23.05 10.94 21.28
CA ARG A 939 -23.39 12.36 21.07
C ARG A 939 -23.97 12.93 22.36
N TYR A 940 -23.41 14.05 22.82
CA TYR A 940 -24.12 14.99 23.70
C TYR A 940 -25.28 15.65 22.94
N PRO A 941 -26.39 16.03 23.60
CA PRO A 941 -27.61 16.44 22.91
C PRO A 941 -27.51 17.90 22.48
N SER A 942 -27.73 18.17 21.19
CA SER A 942 -28.29 19.44 20.74
C SER A 942 -29.50 19.17 19.86
N ALA A 943 -30.63 19.72 20.28
CA ALA A 943 -31.91 19.61 19.63
C ALA A 943 -31.96 20.51 18.39
N SER A 944 -32.34 19.97 17.24
CA SER A 944 -33.30 20.60 16.34
C SER A 944 -33.64 19.68 15.16
N ARG A 945 -34.93 19.76 14.81
CA ARG A 945 -35.73 19.06 13.81
C ARG A 945 -35.04 18.84 12.45
N LEU A 946 -35.40 17.74 11.79
CA LEU A 946 -36.15 17.76 10.52
C LEU A 946 -36.77 16.38 10.22
N ARG A 947 -38.05 16.41 9.84
CA ARG A 947 -38.90 15.30 9.37
C ARG A 947 -38.70 15.11 7.86
N GLY A 948 -38.74 13.88 7.35
CA GLY A 948 -38.90 13.57 5.91
C GLY A 948 -38.36 12.18 5.52
N PRO A 949 -38.98 11.44 4.57
CA PRO A 949 -39.19 10.00 4.68
C PRO A 949 -38.10 9.10 4.05
N THR A 950 -38.11 7.87 4.56
CA THR A 950 -37.60 6.60 4.00
C THR A 950 -37.56 6.53 2.48
N THR A 951 -36.34 6.38 1.91
CA THR A 951 -35.94 5.59 0.72
C THR A 951 -34.68 6.23 0.11
N MET A 952 -33.46 5.88 0.57
CA MET A 952 -32.22 6.24 -0.16
C MET A 952 -30.94 5.55 0.39
N CYS A 953 -30.99 4.27 0.79
CA CYS A 953 -29.79 3.57 1.28
C CYS A 953 -29.52 2.20 0.65
N ASN A 954 -30.13 1.87 -0.50
CA ASN A 954 -29.92 0.58 -1.17
C ASN A 954 -29.21 0.64 -2.53
N GLU A 955 -28.73 1.79 -3.02
CA GLU A 955 -28.22 1.89 -4.40
C GLU A 955 -26.75 2.26 -4.60
N GLU A 956 -25.92 2.42 -3.56
CA GLU A 956 -24.50 2.77 -3.75
C GLU A 956 -23.52 1.82 -3.05
N ILE A 957 -23.73 0.51 -3.24
CA ILE A 957 -22.69 -0.51 -3.04
C ILE A 957 -22.55 -1.32 -4.34
N LEU A 958 -21.93 -0.70 -5.36
CA LEU A 958 -21.38 -1.38 -6.53
C LEU A 958 -19.91 -1.01 -6.68
#